data_AF-A0A841XTS7-F1
#
_entry.id   AF-A0A841XTS7-F1
#
_cell.length_a   1.000
_cell.length_b   1.000
_cell.length_c   1.000
_cell.angle_alpha   90.00
_cell.angle_beta   90.00
_cell.angle_gamma   90.00
#
_symmetry.space_group_name_H-M   'P 1'
#
loop_
_entity.id
_entity.type
_entity.pdbx_description
1 polymer ?
#
loop_
_entity_poly.entity_id
_entity_poly.type
_entity_poly.pdbx_seq_one_letter_code
_entity_poly.pdbx_strand_id
1 'polypeptide(L)'
;MATEVTPMMKQYLAIKENYKDAFLFFRLGDFYEMFFEDAIQASQLLEITLTARASNSDNPIPMCGVPYHSAAGYIDTLIDKGYKVAICEQVEDAKLAKGMVKREVVQLISPGTMMEAKGLKEKENNFITAVFQHEEKEYGFAYCDLSTGELKSTVLSLGEDRLLNELTTLAAKEMVVGIEFSEAFPEAVREQLGLFISYENNNELPDGYESLVTNTIHPIEKKAIAKLLNYFIDTQKRDLSHLQKTVHYETSQYMKMDYYSKRNLELSESIRGKGKQGTLLWLLDQTKTAMGGRLLKQWIDRPLIHLDAIKARQQDVNSFINHYFERMELMEQLKQVYDLERLAGRVAYGNVNARDLIQLKNSLYQVPLLKETLKSMNQPNLTRIIEEIDPCDTLADVLERAINTSPPISIREGGIIKDGYNAELDTYRDASRNGKTWIAELEQQERALTGIKSLKVGFNRVFGYYIEVTKANIAALPENRYERKQTLTNAERYITPELKEKERLILDAEEKSMELEYTLFIQVRETVKQYIERLQHLAKVISEIDCLQSFANISENNHFVKPEMNKTGELEIIQGRHPVVEKVMGAQSYVANDCIMDDDRNMLLITGPNMSGKSTYMRQIALTAIMAQVGCYIPAEQATLPIFDQIFTRIGAADDLIAGQSTFMVEMLEARNAIANATSQSLILFDEIGRGTATYDGMALAQAIIEYIHEEVHAKTLFSTHYHELTILDETLTGMHNVHVSAVEENGKVVFLHKIENGPADKSYGIHVAELANLPTKLIGRARDILEQLESSEEKIIVPAEKVRVPEVQEEVQLSMFPIEEKTVRTKQEQSLIKLIKNIDLMHMTPMDAMATLYDLQKKVKQ
;
A
#
# COMPACT_ATOMS: atom_id res chain seq x y z
N MET A 1 -48.97 13.56 22.15
CA MET A 1 -49.45 13.79 20.78
C MET A 1 -48.26 13.59 19.87
N ALA A 2 -48.31 12.61 18.97
CA ALA A 2 -47.22 12.35 18.03
C ALA A 2 -47.08 13.56 17.10
N THR A 3 -45.92 14.23 17.13
CA THR A 3 -45.57 15.29 16.19
C THR A 3 -45.70 14.75 14.78
N GLU A 4 -46.61 15.31 13.96
CA GLU A 4 -46.75 14.90 12.56
C GLU A 4 -45.46 15.21 11.80
N VAL A 5 -44.63 14.18 11.64
CA VAL A 5 -43.41 14.23 10.83
C VAL A 5 -43.81 14.64 9.41
N THR A 6 -43.21 15.72 8.90
CA THR A 6 -43.51 16.20 7.54
C THR A 6 -43.32 15.07 6.53
N PRO A 7 -44.08 15.05 5.42
CA PRO A 7 -43.94 14.00 4.41
C PRO A 7 -42.48 13.77 3.98
N MET A 8 -41.70 14.83 3.79
CA MET A 8 -40.28 14.71 3.42
C MET A 8 -39.45 14.02 4.52
N MET A 9 -39.68 14.35 5.79
CA MET A 9 -38.97 13.70 6.89
C MET A 9 -39.40 12.23 7.06
N LYS A 10 -40.65 11.88 6.74
CA LYS A 10 -41.07 10.46 6.66
C LYS A 10 -40.30 9.71 5.58
N GLN A 11 -40.11 10.32 4.40
CA GLN A 11 -39.29 9.75 3.32
C GLN A 11 -37.82 9.63 3.75
N TYR A 12 -37.23 10.65 4.38
CA TYR A 12 -35.85 10.61 4.89
C TYR A 12 -35.65 9.48 5.90
N LEU A 13 -36.51 9.40 6.93
CA LEU A 13 -36.40 8.38 7.98
C LEU A 13 -36.59 6.96 7.42
N ALA A 14 -37.53 6.77 6.50
CA ALA A 14 -37.74 5.47 5.85
C ALA A 14 -36.51 5.01 5.04
N ILE A 15 -35.81 5.94 4.39
CA ILE A 15 -34.56 5.63 3.68
C ILE A 15 -33.43 5.37 4.67
N LYS A 16 -33.27 6.24 5.69
CA LYS A 16 -32.21 6.13 6.70
C LYS A 16 -32.29 4.84 7.51
N GLU A 17 -33.48 4.28 7.71
CA GLU A 17 -33.67 3.00 8.41
C GLU A 17 -32.90 1.83 7.74
N ASN A 18 -32.70 1.90 6.43
CA ASN A 18 -31.93 0.91 5.67
C ASN A 18 -30.41 1.21 5.59
N TYR A 19 -29.96 2.36 6.11
CA TYR A 19 -28.58 2.86 6.02
C TYR A 19 -28.14 3.48 7.35
N LYS A 20 -28.35 2.74 8.46
CA LYS A 20 -28.04 3.23 9.81
C LYS A 20 -26.54 3.42 10.04
N ASP A 21 -25.70 2.64 9.37
CA ASP A 21 -24.23 2.64 9.43
C ASP A 21 -23.58 3.66 8.48
N ALA A 22 -24.36 4.48 7.75
CA ALA A 22 -23.85 5.41 6.75
C ALA A 22 -24.46 6.82 6.86
N PHE A 23 -23.68 7.87 6.60
CA PHE A 23 -24.22 9.22 6.44
C PHE A 23 -25.15 9.29 5.24
N LEU A 24 -26.38 9.77 5.42
CA LEU A 24 -27.34 9.89 4.33
C LEU A 24 -27.28 11.29 3.70
N PHE A 25 -26.62 11.39 2.55
CA PHE A 25 -26.58 12.61 1.74
C PHE A 25 -27.89 12.72 0.95
N PHE A 26 -28.86 13.47 1.49
CA PHE A 26 -30.21 13.55 0.96
C PHE A 26 -30.38 14.74 0.01
N ARG A 27 -30.62 14.48 -1.28
CA ARG A 27 -30.71 15.53 -2.32
C ARG A 27 -31.92 16.44 -2.13
N LEU A 28 -31.67 17.73 -1.88
CA LEU A 28 -32.66 18.80 -1.79
C LEU A 28 -32.23 20.01 -2.61
N GLY A 29 -32.83 20.17 -3.80
CA GLY A 29 -32.48 21.26 -4.70
C GLY A 29 -31.02 21.13 -5.14
N ASP A 30 -30.20 22.15 -4.86
CA ASP A 30 -28.77 22.19 -5.18
C ASP A 30 -27.86 21.73 -4.02
N PHE A 31 -28.42 21.15 -2.96
CA PHE A 31 -27.65 20.66 -1.80
C PHE A 31 -27.87 19.17 -1.55
N TYR A 32 -26.89 18.53 -0.92
CA TYR A 32 -27.14 17.34 -0.09
C TYR A 32 -27.27 17.80 1.34
N GLU A 33 -28.40 17.48 1.96
CA GLU A 33 -28.67 17.81 3.35
C GLU A 33 -28.65 16.52 4.20
N MET A 34 -28.18 16.67 5.44
CA MET A 34 -28.18 15.63 6.47
C MET A 34 -29.00 16.13 7.66
N PHE A 35 -29.67 15.22 8.37
CA PHE A 35 -30.56 15.58 9.49
C PHE A 35 -30.25 14.76 10.74
N PHE A 36 -30.69 15.27 11.91
CA PHE A 36 -30.55 14.61 13.21
C PHE A 36 -29.09 14.32 13.59
N GLU A 37 -28.77 13.08 13.96
CA GLU A 37 -27.44 12.68 14.39
C GLU A 37 -26.40 12.80 13.27
N ASP A 38 -26.77 12.43 12.04
CA ASP A 38 -25.93 12.63 10.86
C ASP A 38 -25.51 14.10 10.72
N ALA A 39 -26.44 15.04 10.95
CA ALA A 39 -26.13 16.46 10.84
C ALA A 39 -25.11 16.93 11.89
N ILE A 40 -25.29 16.46 13.14
CA ILE A 40 -24.43 16.83 14.26
C ILE A 40 -23.01 16.28 14.02
N GLN A 41 -22.89 14.99 13.74
CA GLN A 41 -21.60 14.34 13.50
C GLN A 41 -20.93 14.93 12.24
N ALA A 42 -21.65 15.06 11.13
CA ALA A 42 -21.08 15.61 9.89
C ALA A 42 -20.62 17.06 10.07
N SER A 43 -21.33 17.90 10.82
CA SER A 43 -20.91 19.28 11.08
C SER A 43 -19.55 19.37 11.78
N GLN A 44 -19.27 18.44 12.70
CA GLN A 44 -17.98 18.37 13.40
C GLN A 44 -16.89 17.74 12.54
N LEU A 45 -17.21 16.66 11.82
CA LEU A 45 -16.23 15.93 11.01
C LEU A 45 -15.80 16.70 9.76
N LEU A 46 -16.72 17.45 9.16
CA LEU A 46 -16.53 18.22 7.91
C LEU A 46 -16.28 19.72 8.14
N GLU A 47 -16.37 20.18 9.39
CA GLU A 47 -16.25 21.59 9.76
C GLU A 47 -17.25 22.51 9.01
N ILE A 48 -18.48 22.02 8.81
CA ILE A 48 -19.57 22.75 8.16
C ILE A 48 -20.58 23.28 9.18
N THR A 49 -21.30 24.34 8.82
CA THR A 49 -22.25 24.99 9.73
C THR A 49 -23.42 24.07 10.09
N LEU A 50 -23.59 23.80 11.38
CA LEU A 50 -24.81 23.18 11.91
C LEU A 50 -25.92 24.23 12.04
N THR A 51 -27.06 23.94 11.42
CA THR A 51 -28.28 24.76 11.48
C THR A 51 -29.43 23.90 11.98
N ALA A 52 -30.63 24.47 12.04
CA ALA A 52 -31.83 23.72 12.42
C ALA A 52 -33.02 24.10 11.55
N ARG A 53 -33.74 23.09 11.08
CA ARG A 53 -35.00 23.27 10.36
C ARG A 53 -36.15 23.43 11.36
N ALA A 54 -37.08 24.35 11.05
CA ALA A 54 -38.14 24.76 11.97
C ALA A 54 -37.59 25.23 13.34
N SER A 55 -36.59 26.11 13.29
CA SER A 55 -35.82 26.62 14.44
C SER A 55 -36.68 27.27 15.54
N ASN A 56 -37.90 27.70 15.20
CA ASN A 56 -38.86 28.32 16.11
C ASN A 56 -39.95 27.35 16.62
N SER A 57 -39.77 26.04 16.44
CA SER A 57 -40.72 25.01 16.92
C SER A 57 -40.22 24.34 18.20
N ASP A 58 -41.12 23.68 18.95
CA ASP A 58 -40.77 22.99 20.20
C ASP A 58 -39.76 21.84 20.02
N ASN A 59 -39.57 21.34 18.78
CA ASN A 59 -38.62 20.28 18.43
C ASN A 59 -37.89 20.62 17.11
N PRO A 60 -36.86 21.49 17.14
CA PRO A 60 -36.08 21.83 15.95
C PRO A 60 -35.27 20.62 15.47
N ILE A 61 -35.22 20.39 14.17
CA ILE A 61 -34.47 19.26 13.57
C ILE A 61 -33.07 19.76 13.20
N PRO A 62 -31.98 19.22 13.80
CA PRO A 62 -30.62 19.55 13.40
C PRO A 62 -30.38 19.25 11.93
N MET A 63 -29.70 20.16 11.23
CA MET A 63 -29.49 20.09 9.79
C MET A 63 -28.15 20.71 9.40
N CYS A 64 -27.41 20.05 8.52
CA CYS A 64 -26.28 20.63 7.81
C CYS A 64 -26.33 20.16 6.36
N GLY A 65 -25.57 20.81 5.47
CA GLY A 65 -25.59 20.44 4.06
C GLY A 65 -24.41 20.98 3.28
N VAL A 66 -24.14 20.33 2.16
CA VAL A 66 -23.05 20.66 1.24
C VAL A 66 -23.59 20.85 -0.18
N PRO A 67 -23.05 21.78 -0.98
CA PRO A 67 -23.46 21.92 -2.37
C PRO A 67 -23.10 20.65 -3.15
N TYR A 68 -24.02 20.11 -3.96
CA TYR A 68 -23.80 18.81 -4.61
C TYR A 68 -22.63 18.79 -5.59
N HIS A 69 -22.41 19.91 -6.29
CA HIS A 69 -21.29 20.06 -7.22
C HIS A 69 -19.92 19.94 -6.55
N SER A 70 -19.85 20.14 -5.23
CA SER A 70 -18.63 20.07 -4.42
C SER A 70 -18.66 18.91 -3.42
N ALA A 71 -19.64 18.01 -3.49
CA ALA A 71 -19.82 16.96 -2.49
C ALA A 71 -18.66 15.96 -2.42
N ALA A 72 -17.96 15.72 -3.54
CA ALA A 72 -16.88 14.72 -3.63
C ALA A 72 -15.82 14.86 -2.53
N GLY A 73 -15.30 16.08 -2.28
CA GLY A 73 -14.27 16.29 -1.25
C GLY A 73 -14.77 16.08 0.18
N TYR A 74 -16.05 16.33 0.43
CA TYR A 74 -16.67 16.04 1.73
C TYR A 74 -16.89 14.54 1.92
N ILE A 75 -17.27 13.84 0.85
CA ILE A 75 -17.38 12.37 0.86
C ILE A 75 -16.01 11.76 1.17
N ASP A 76 -14.96 12.15 0.44
CA ASP A 76 -13.58 11.67 0.66
C ASP A 76 -13.16 11.83 2.13
N THR A 77 -13.45 12.98 2.74
CA THR A 77 -13.14 13.26 4.15
C THR A 77 -13.86 12.32 5.13
N LEU A 78 -15.13 11.96 4.86
CA LEU A 78 -15.87 11.01 5.70
C LEU A 78 -15.35 9.59 5.51
N ILE A 79 -15.02 9.19 4.29
CA ILE A 79 -14.47 7.87 4.00
C ILE A 79 -13.10 7.68 4.67
N ASP A 80 -12.21 8.67 4.58
CA ASP A 80 -10.89 8.65 5.23
C ASP A 80 -10.98 8.54 6.75
N LYS A 81 -12.07 9.04 7.34
CA LYS A 81 -12.37 8.90 8.77
C LYS A 81 -13.07 7.58 9.12
N GLY A 82 -13.26 6.69 8.15
CA GLY A 82 -13.82 5.35 8.35
C GLY A 82 -15.34 5.31 8.39
N TYR A 83 -16.05 6.22 7.71
CA TYR A 83 -17.51 6.22 7.61
C TYR A 83 -17.99 5.82 6.20
N LYS A 84 -19.22 5.33 6.09
CA LYS A 84 -19.92 5.16 4.80
C LYS A 84 -20.75 6.38 4.48
N VAL A 85 -21.00 6.61 3.18
CA VAL A 85 -21.88 7.68 2.70
C VAL A 85 -22.88 7.14 1.68
N ALA A 86 -24.18 7.24 1.99
CA ALA A 86 -25.27 6.89 1.09
C ALA A 86 -25.73 8.13 0.32
N ILE A 87 -25.61 8.09 -1.01
CA ILE A 87 -26.03 9.17 -1.92
C ILE A 87 -27.48 8.95 -2.34
N CYS A 88 -28.37 9.82 -1.89
CA CYS A 88 -29.79 9.75 -2.18
C CYS A 88 -30.19 10.86 -3.17
N GLU A 89 -30.57 10.46 -4.38
CA GLU A 89 -30.89 11.36 -5.50
C GLU A 89 -32.38 11.46 -5.78
N GLN A 90 -32.75 12.52 -6.52
CA GLN A 90 -34.09 12.66 -7.09
C GLN A 90 -34.19 11.82 -8.37
N VAL A 91 -35.03 10.80 -8.36
CA VAL A 91 -35.20 9.87 -9.51
C VAL A 91 -36.30 10.28 -10.48
N GLU A 92 -37.08 11.31 -10.12
CA GLU A 92 -38.15 11.88 -10.94
C GLU A 92 -37.85 13.35 -11.28
N ASP A 93 -38.25 13.80 -12.47
CA ASP A 93 -38.19 15.21 -12.82
C ASP A 93 -39.17 16.00 -11.95
N ALA A 94 -38.65 16.98 -11.20
CA ALA A 94 -39.42 17.87 -10.35
C ALA A 94 -40.50 18.65 -11.12
N LYS A 95 -40.34 18.87 -12.43
CA LYS A 95 -41.33 19.53 -13.30
C LYS A 95 -42.52 18.62 -13.65
N LEU A 96 -42.32 17.30 -13.66
CA LEU A 96 -43.32 16.30 -14.06
C LEU A 96 -44.00 15.63 -12.84
N ALA A 97 -43.38 15.69 -11.66
CA ALA A 97 -43.89 15.06 -10.45
C ALA A 97 -45.11 15.80 -9.85
N LYS A 98 -46.20 15.06 -9.58
CA LYS A 98 -47.34 15.55 -8.79
C LYS A 98 -47.11 15.22 -7.31
N GLY A 99 -46.71 16.20 -6.51
CA GLY A 99 -46.51 16.03 -5.06
C GLY A 99 -45.03 15.96 -4.68
N MET A 100 -44.63 15.02 -3.82
CA MET A 100 -43.25 14.86 -3.40
C MET A 100 -42.45 14.05 -4.42
N VAL A 101 -41.34 14.63 -4.89
CA VAL A 101 -40.38 13.96 -5.78
C VAL A 101 -39.88 12.68 -5.12
N LYS A 102 -39.95 11.55 -5.83
CA LYS A 102 -39.40 10.28 -5.37
C LYS A 102 -37.87 10.37 -5.25
N ARG A 103 -37.35 9.82 -4.17
CA ARG A 103 -35.91 9.77 -3.89
C ARG A 103 -35.49 8.37 -3.52
N GLU A 104 -34.33 7.98 -4.02
CA GLU A 104 -33.75 6.66 -3.78
C GLU A 104 -32.24 6.81 -3.60
N VAL A 105 -31.66 5.93 -2.78
CA VAL A 105 -30.21 5.81 -2.69
C VAL A 105 -29.70 5.18 -3.98
N VAL A 106 -28.90 5.93 -4.72
CA VAL A 106 -28.33 5.51 -6.01
C VAL A 106 -26.92 4.94 -5.87
N GLN A 107 -26.28 5.15 -4.72
CA GLN A 107 -24.95 4.62 -4.42
C GLN A 107 -24.67 4.66 -2.92
N LEU A 108 -24.02 3.63 -2.38
CA LEU A 108 -23.37 3.62 -1.07
C LEU A 108 -21.86 3.57 -1.27
N ILE A 109 -21.16 4.58 -0.77
CA ILE A 109 -19.71 4.72 -0.85
C ILE A 109 -19.12 4.29 0.50
N SER A 110 -18.13 3.42 0.45
CA SER A 110 -17.40 2.87 1.59
C SER A 110 -15.89 2.92 1.31
N PRO A 111 -15.03 2.72 2.34
CA PRO A 111 -13.57 2.72 2.15
C PRO A 111 -13.07 1.78 1.04
N GLY A 112 -13.68 0.61 0.86
CA GLY A 112 -13.32 -0.36 -0.17
C GLY A 112 -13.95 -0.14 -1.54
N THR A 113 -14.95 0.76 -1.68
CA THR A 113 -15.72 0.95 -2.93
C THR A 113 -15.46 2.29 -3.62
N MET A 114 -14.41 3.02 -3.21
CA MET A 114 -14.03 4.28 -3.84
C MET A 114 -13.60 4.10 -5.29
N MET A 115 -14.15 4.92 -6.20
CA MET A 115 -13.86 4.90 -7.64
C MET A 115 -13.15 6.17 -8.14
N GLU A 116 -13.19 7.27 -7.37
CA GLU A 116 -12.71 8.58 -7.82
C GLU A 116 -11.27 8.88 -7.37
N ALA A 117 -10.50 9.53 -8.26
CA ALA A 117 -9.07 9.75 -8.11
C ALA A 117 -8.67 10.72 -6.98
N LYS A 118 -9.58 11.53 -6.42
CA LYS A 118 -9.24 12.47 -5.34
C LYS A 118 -9.06 11.79 -3.98
N GLY A 119 -9.88 10.78 -3.68
CA GLY A 119 -9.71 9.94 -2.49
C GLY A 119 -8.77 8.74 -2.71
N LEU A 120 -8.55 8.31 -3.96
CA LEU A 120 -7.63 7.22 -4.28
C LEU A 120 -6.21 7.72 -4.51
N LYS A 121 -5.24 7.16 -3.80
CA LYS A 121 -3.82 7.35 -4.15
C LYS A 121 -3.54 6.73 -5.53
N GLU A 122 -2.91 7.48 -6.43
CA GLU A 122 -2.75 7.09 -7.85
C GLU A 122 -2.01 5.76 -8.02
N LYS A 123 -0.87 5.58 -7.34
CA LYS A 123 0.00 4.39 -7.44
C LYS A 123 -0.30 3.30 -6.40
N GLU A 124 -1.48 3.30 -5.79
CA GLU A 124 -1.88 2.27 -4.81
C GLU A 124 -3.24 1.67 -5.20
N ASN A 125 -3.37 0.36 -5.00
CA ASN A 125 -4.64 -0.33 -5.13
C ASN A 125 -5.54 -0.04 -3.92
N ASN A 126 -6.86 -0.11 -4.13
CA ASN A 126 -7.87 0.03 -3.08
C ASN A 126 -8.65 -1.28 -2.95
N PHE A 127 -8.06 -2.25 -2.26
CA PHE A 127 -8.63 -3.59 -2.18
C PHE A 127 -9.75 -3.69 -1.16
N ILE A 128 -10.84 -4.30 -1.59
CA ILE A 128 -11.92 -4.83 -0.76
C ILE A 128 -11.91 -6.35 -0.85
N THR A 129 -12.08 -7.01 0.28
CA THR A 129 -12.01 -8.47 0.38
C THR A 129 -13.37 -9.03 0.80
N ALA A 130 -13.69 -10.23 0.37
CA ALA A 130 -14.78 -11.02 0.93
C ALA A 130 -14.26 -12.34 1.46
N VAL A 131 -14.74 -12.73 2.62
CA VAL A 131 -14.37 -13.99 3.28
C VAL A 131 -15.62 -14.82 3.49
N PHE A 132 -15.55 -16.07 3.06
CA PHE A 132 -16.57 -17.08 3.30
C PHE A 132 -15.96 -18.19 4.16
N GLN A 133 -16.53 -18.45 5.33
CA GLN A 133 -16.11 -19.54 6.18
C GLN A 133 -16.79 -20.84 5.74
N HIS A 134 -15.99 -21.83 5.33
CA HIS A 134 -16.45 -23.16 4.96
C HIS A 134 -15.99 -24.17 6.01
N GLU A 135 -16.96 -24.74 6.74
CA GLU A 135 -16.69 -25.59 7.91
C GLU A 135 -15.80 -24.84 8.95
N GLU A 136 -15.44 -25.47 10.07
CA GLU A 136 -14.59 -24.80 11.08
C GLU A 136 -13.10 -24.67 10.64
N LYS A 137 -12.77 -24.94 9.36
CA LYS A 137 -11.39 -25.23 8.94
C LYS A 137 -10.89 -24.60 7.64
N GLU A 138 -11.74 -24.06 6.78
CA GLU A 138 -11.33 -23.49 5.49
C GLU A 138 -12.00 -22.13 5.23
N TYR A 139 -11.26 -21.21 4.60
CA TYR A 139 -11.80 -19.93 4.16
C TYR A 139 -11.74 -19.81 2.64
N GLY A 140 -12.87 -19.48 2.03
CA GLY A 140 -12.90 -18.88 0.71
C GLY A 140 -12.52 -17.42 0.84
N PHE A 141 -11.52 -16.99 0.09
CA PHE A 141 -11.03 -15.62 0.11
C PHE A 141 -11.11 -15.06 -1.31
N ALA A 142 -11.74 -13.90 -1.44
CA ALA A 142 -11.78 -13.15 -2.69
C ALA A 142 -11.39 -11.71 -2.41
N TYR A 143 -10.70 -11.07 -3.35
CA TYR A 143 -10.42 -9.64 -3.26
C TYR A 143 -10.60 -8.97 -4.62
N CYS A 144 -10.99 -7.70 -4.57
CA CYS A 144 -11.22 -6.88 -5.75
C CYS A 144 -10.66 -5.47 -5.54
N ASP A 145 -10.09 -4.87 -6.58
CA ASP A 145 -9.95 -3.42 -6.68
C ASP A 145 -11.03 -2.92 -7.65
N LEU A 146 -12.10 -2.36 -7.08
CA LEU A 146 -13.27 -1.94 -7.86
C LEU A 146 -12.91 -0.90 -8.93
N SER A 147 -11.87 -0.07 -8.69
CA SER A 147 -11.46 0.98 -9.63
C SER A 147 -10.80 0.43 -10.89
N THR A 148 -10.16 -0.74 -10.80
CA THR A 148 -9.44 -1.40 -11.91
C THR A 148 -10.22 -2.58 -12.50
N GLY A 149 -11.12 -3.15 -11.70
CA GLY A 149 -11.83 -4.39 -12.01
C GLY A 149 -11.01 -5.66 -11.74
N GLU A 150 -9.80 -5.56 -11.17
CA GLU A 150 -9.03 -6.73 -10.75
C GLU A 150 -9.84 -7.57 -9.77
N LEU A 151 -10.01 -8.87 -10.05
CA LEU A 151 -10.72 -9.82 -9.19
C LEU A 151 -9.89 -11.09 -9.05
N LYS A 152 -9.49 -11.43 -7.83
CA LYS A 152 -8.74 -12.66 -7.54
C LYS A 152 -9.36 -13.44 -6.39
N SER A 153 -9.08 -14.73 -6.35
CA SER A 153 -9.56 -15.63 -5.27
C SER A 153 -8.56 -16.72 -4.93
N THR A 154 -8.67 -17.24 -3.71
CA THR A 154 -7.91 -18.40 -3.23
C THR A 154 -8.70 -19.13 -2.13
N VAL A 155 -8.34 -20.37 -1.87
CA VAL A 155 -8.70 -21.08 -0.64
C VAL A 155 -7.57 -20.92 0.37
N LEU A 156 -7.89 -20.49 1.59
CA LEU A 156 -6.94 -20.44 2.70
C LEU A 156 -7.23 -21.61 3.65
N SER A 157 -6.23 -22.46 3.87
CA SER A 157 -6.33 -23.57 4.83
C SER A 157 -6.05 -23.09 6.26
N LEU A 158 -6.86 -23.58 7.21
CA LEU A 158 -6.80 -23.48 8.69
C LEU A 158 -5.86 -22.43 9.32
N GLY A 159 -6.46 -21.45 9.98
CA GLY A 159 -5.80 -20.53 10.93
C GLY A 159 -6.16 -19.05 10.69
N GLU A 160 -6.71 -18.38 11.71
CA GLU A 160 -6.97 -16.93 11.69
C GLU A 160 -5.72 -16.15 11.28
N ASP A 161 -4.53 -16.59 11.73
CA ASP A 161 -3.23 -16.00 11.40
C ASP A 161 -2.97 -15.90 9.89
N ARG A 162 -3.40 -16.89 9.09
CA ARG A 162 -3.18 -16.87 7.63
C ARG A 162 -4.11 -15.89 6.94
N LEU A 163 -5.36 -15.82 7.39
CA LEU A 163 -6.32 -14.84 6.90
C LEU A 163 -5.87 -13.42 7.26
N LEU A 164 -5.46 -13.20 8.51
CA LEU A 164 -4.90 -11.93 8.97
C LEU A 164 -3.66 -11.53 8.17
N ASN A 165 -2.74 -12.46 7.91
CA ASN A 165 -1.56 -12.20 7.10
C ASN A 165 -1.92 -11.80 5.67
N GLU A 166 -2.87 -12.48 5.03
CA GLU A 166 -3.30 -12.14 3.66
C GLU A 166 -4.00 -10.78 3.60
N LEU A 167 -4.91 -10.49 4.54
CA LEU A 167 -5.57 -9.19 4.67
C LEU A 167 -4.56 -8.04 4.82
N THR A 168 -3.54 -8.27 5.67
CA THR A 168 -2.51 -7.27 5.95
C THR A 168 -1.54 -7.11 4.78
N THR A 169 -1.14 -8.22 4.14
CA THR A 169 -0.30 -8.22 2.94
C THR A 169 -0.96 -7.47 1.78
N LEU A 170 -2.27 -7.62 1.60
CA LEU A 170 -3.02 -6.88 0.60
C LEU A 170 -3.24 -5.41 0.99
N ALA A 171 -3.01 -5.04 2.25
CA ALA A 171 -3.40 -3.75 2.82
C ALA A 171 -4.88 -3.42 2.53
N ALA A 172 -5.74 -4.42 2.70
CA ALA A 172 -7.17 -4.33 2.43
C ALA A 172 -7.81 -3.18 3.24
N LYS A 173 -8.77 -2.49 2.62
CA LYS A 173 -9.49 -1.35 3.24
C LYS A 173 -10.81 -1.75 3.87
N GLU A 174 -11.40 -2.80 3.32
CA GLU A 174 -12.71 -3.27 3.73
C GLU A 174 -12.81 -4.78 3.58
N MET A 175 -13.41 -5.44 4.57
CA MET A 175 -13.69 -6.87 4.56
C MET A 175 -15.19 -7.11 4.68
N VAL A 176 -15.72 -7.83 3.70
CA VAL A 176 -17.10 -8.26 3.63
C VAL A 176 -17.21 -9.67 4.19
N VAL A 177 -17.99 -9.83 5.26
CA VAL A 177 -18.25 -11.10 5.94
C VAL A 177 -19.74 -11.41 5.97
N GLY A 178 -20.12 -12.67 6.18
CA GLY A 178 -21.52 -13.03 6.43
C GLY A 178 -21.76 -13.50 7.86
N ILE A 179 -23.00 -13.92 8.12
CA ILE A 179 -23.45 -14.50 9.40
C ILE A 179 -22.69 -15.74 9.85
N GLU A 180 -21.90 -16.36 8.98
CA GLU A 180 -21.05 -17.50 9.32
C GLU A 180 -19.96 -17.18 10.35
N PHE A 181 -19.57 -15.90 10.48
CA PHE A 181 -18.61 -15.46 11.49
C PHE A 181 -19.32 -15.06 12.80
N SER A 182 -18.74 -15.46 13.93
CA SER A 182 -19.12 -14.89 15.23
C SER A 182 -18.69 -13.41 15.31
N GLU A 183 -19.45 -12.55 16.01
CA GLU A 183 -19.14 -11.12 16.09
C GLU A 183 -17.72 -10.82 16.62
N ALA A 184 -17.17 -11.73 17.45
CA ALA A 184 -15.84 -11.58 18.04
C ALA A 184 -14.70 -11.52 17.00
N PHE A 185 -14.78 -12.29 15.91
CA PHE A 185 -13.68 -12.34 14.94
C PHE A 185 -13.59 -11.05 14.09
N PRO A 186 -14.67 -10.56 13.42
CA PRO A 186 -14.61 -9.30 12.71
C PRO A 186 -14.29 -8.09 13.60
N GLU A 187 -14.70 -8.13 14.87
CA GLU A 187 -14.35 -7.09 15.86
C GLU A 187 -12.86 -7.12 16.20
N ALA A 188 -12.26 -8.30 16.42
CA ALA A 188 -10.82 -8.44 16.59
C ALA A 188 -10.03 -7.96 15.36
N VAL A 189 -10.47 -8.30 14.14
CA VAL A 189 -9.86 -7.81 12.88
C VAL A 189 -9.93 -6.28 12.79
N ARG A 190 -11.07 -5.68 13.17
CA ARG A 190 -11.24 -4.22 13.19
C ARG A 190 -10.29 -3.57 14.17
N GLU A 191 -10.15 -4.11 15.38
CA GLU A 191 -9.27 -3.55 16.41
C GLU A 191 -7.78 -3.70 16.07
N GLN A 192 -7.38 -4.89 15.56
CA GLN A 192 -5.99 -5.19 15.25
C GLN A 192 -5.48 -4.51 13.97
N LEU A 193 -6.30 -4.51 12.90
CA LEU A 193 -5.88 -4.03 11.59
C LEU A 193 -6.45 -2.66 11.21
N GLY A 194 -7.39 -2.11 11.99
CA GLY A 194 -8.10 -0.88 11.63
C GLY A 194 -8.97 -1.02 10.37
N LEU A 195 -9.34 -2.26 10.03
CA LEU A 195 -9.99 -2.59 8.77
C LEU A 195 -11.50 -2.40 8.86
N PHE A 196 -12.12 -1.83 7.82
CA PHE A 196 -13.55 -1.57 7.81
C PHE A 196 -14.33 -2.88 7.58
N ILE A 197 -15.34 -3.18 8.39
CA ILE A 197 -16.12 -4.42 8.27
C ILE A 197 -17.50 -4.13 7.70
N SER A 198 -17.85 -4.85 6.64
CA SER A 198 -19.16 -4.83 6.02
C SER A 198 -19.77 -6.22 5.98
N TYR A 199 -21.09 -6.28 5.83
CA TYR A 199 -21.84 -7.53 5.93
C TYR A 199 -22.62 -7.81 4.65
N GLU A 200 -22.49 -9.05 4.14
CA GLU A 200 -23.28 -9.59 3.04
C GLU A 200 -23.51 -11.09 3.27
N ASN A 201 -24.76 -11.52 3.19
CA ASN A 201 -25.19 -12.89 3.50
C ASN A 201 -25.49 -13.71 2.25
N ASN A 202 -25.72 -13.07 1.11
CA ASN A 202 -25.98 -13.75 -0.14
C ASN A 202 -24.67 -14.32 -0.72
N ASN A 203 -24.56 -15.64 -0.66
CA ASN A 203 -23.42 -16.39 -1.17
C ASN A 203 -23.74 -17.11 -2.50
N GLU A 204 -24.80 -16.69 -3.20
CA GLU A 204 -25.14 -17.17 -4.55
C GLU A 204 -24.67 -16.16 -5.59
N LEU A 205 -24.15 -16.66 -6.71
CA LEU A 205 -23.70 -15.77 -7.77
C LEU A 205 -24.90 -14.97 -8.29
N PRO A 206 -24.78 -13.63 -8.41
CA PRO A 206 -25.82 -12.82 -9.00
C PRO A 206 -25.95 -13.11 -10.51
N ASP A 207 -27.19 -13.02 -11.02
CA ASP A 207 -27.51 -13.23 -12.42
C ASP A 207 -26.67 -12.31 -13.33
N GLY A 208 -26.09 -12.87 -14.40
CA GLY A 208 -25.31 -12.13 -15.40
C GLY A 208 -23.80 -12.02 -15.11
N TYR A 209 -23.36 -12.49 -13.95
CA TYR A 209 -21.94 -12.48 -13.55
C TYR A 209 -21.25 -13.85 -13.64
N GLU A 210 -21.91 -14.85 -14.22
CA GLU A 210 -21.38 -16.21 -14.36
C GLU A 210 -20.12 -16.24 -15.23
N SER A 211 -20.01 -15.32 -16.19
CA SER A 211 -18.84 -15.21 -17.07
C SER A 211 -17.55 -14.80 -16.36
N LEU A 212 -17.65 -14.18 -15.17
CA LEU A 212 -16.49 -13.81 -14.36
C LEU A 212 -15.85 -15.02 -13.66
N VAL A 213 -16.65 -16.04 -13.34
CA VAL A 213 -16.19 -17.21 -12.61
C VAL A 213 -15.97 -18.36 -13.58
N THR A 214 -14.71 -18.69 -13.84
CA THR A 214 -14.36 -19.83 -14.70
C THR A 214 -14.61 -21.16 -13.99
N ASN A 215 -14.75 -22.24 -14.77
CA ASN A 215 -14.95 -23.60 -14.24
C ASN A 215 -13.75 -24.11 -13.40
N THR A 216 -12.62 -23.43 -13.43
CA THR A 216 -11.41 -23.77 -12.67
C THR A 216 -11.44 -23.24 -11.23
N ILE A 217 -12.37 -22.34 -10.90
CA ILE A 217 -12.48 -21.73 -9.55
C ILE A 217 -13.13 -22.72 -8.59
N HIS A 218 -12.55 -22.88 -7.39
CA HIS A 218 -13.05 -23.78 -6.37
C HIS A 218 -14.46 -23.36 -5.86
N PRO A 219 -15.36 -24.31 -5.49
CA PRO A 219 -16.68 -23.96 -4.98
C PRO A 219 -16.67 -23.03 -3.76
N ILE A 220 -15.68 -23.14 -2.88
CA ILE A 220 -15.52 -22.27 -1.70
C ILE A 220 -15.13 -20.84 -2.13
N GLU A 221 -14.23 -20.69 -3.09
CA GLU A 221 -13.88 -19.39 -3.69
C GLU A 221 -15.10 -18.75 -4.33
N LYS A 222 -15.90 -19.54 -5.07
CA LYS A 222 -17.14 -19.09 -5.70
C LYS A 222 -18.12 -18.47 -4.70
N LYS A 223 -18.18 -18.97 -3.46
CA LYS A 223 -19.01 -18.40 -2.39
C LYS A 223 -18.48 -17.04 -1.91
N ALA A 224 -17.17 -16.89 -1.75
CA ALA A 224 -16.55 -15.61 -1.40
C ALA A 224 -16.72 -14.56 -2.53
N ILE A 225 -16.54 -14.98 -3.78
CA ILE A 225 -16.77 -14.11 -4.96
C ILE A 225 -18.23 -13.67 -5.03
N ALA A 226 -19.18 -14.61 -4.89
CA ALA A 226 -20.59 -14.31 -4.88
C ALA A 226 -20.96 -13.27 -3.81
N LYS A 227 -20.45 -13.44 -2.58
CA LYS A 227 -20.62 -12.47 -1.50
C LYS A 227 -20.11 -11.08 -1.90
N LEU A 228 -18.92 -11.00 -2.47
CA LEU A 228 -18.35 -9.72 -2.90
C LEU A 228 -19.18 -9.04 -4.01
N LEU A 229 -19.64 -9.82 -4.99
CA LEU A 229 -20.44 -9.31 -6.10
C LEU A 229 -21.82 -8.84 -5.66
N ASN A 230 -22.51 -9.58 -4.78
CA ASN A 230 -23.78 -9.15 -4.20
C ASN A 230 -23.62 -7.83 -3.43
N TYR A 231 -22.56 -7.73 -2.62
CA TYR A 231 -22.25 -6.49 -1.92
C TYR A 231 -22.04 -5.32 -2.90
N PHE A 232 -21.32 -5.54 -4.00
CA PHE A 232 -21.17 -4.50 -5.02
C PHE A 232 -22.48 -4.13 -5.72
N ILE A 233 -23.35 -5.09 -6.04
CA ILE A 233 -24.64 -4.81 -6.66
C ILE A 233 -25.52 -3.96 -5.73
N ASP A 234 -25.59 -4.33 -4.45
CA ASP A 234 -26.42 -3.66 -3.46
C ASP A 234 -25.91 -2.25 -3.12
N THR A 235 -24.59 -2.08 -3.08
CA THR A 235 -23.97 -0.79 -2.75
C THR A 235 -23.83 0.13 -3.96
N GLN A 236 -23.35 -0.37 -5.10
CA GLN A 236 -23.01 0.47 -6.25
C GLN A 236 -24.22 0.74 -7.15
N LYS A 237 -25.18 -0.19 -7.23
CA LYS A 237 -26.44 -0.07 -8.02
C LYS A 237 -26.22 0.38 -9.48
N ARG A 238 -25.11 -0.09 -10.08
CA ARG A 238 -24.65 0.27 -11.42
C ARG A 238 -24.11 -0.96 -12.14
N ASP A 239 -23.92 -0.80 -13.45
CA ASP A 239 -23.23 -1.80 -14.26
C ASP A 239 -21.75 -1.87 -13.89
N LEU A 240 -21.25 -3.09 -13.68
CA LEU A 240 -19.88 -3.42 -13.30
C LEU A 240 -19.21 -4.26 -14.39
N SER A 241 -19.53 -3.98 -15.65
CA SER A 241 -19.02 -4.69 -16.83
C SER A 241 -17.50 -4.63 -17.01
N HIS A 242 -16.79 -3.77 -16.27
CA HIS A 242 -15.32 -3.74 -16.23
C HIS A 242 -14.68 -4.76 -15.28
N LEU A 243 -15.46 -5.48 -14.47
CA LEU A 243 -14.89 -6.52 -13.62
C LEU A 243 -14.23 -7.59 -14.51
N GLN A 244 -12.99 -7.91 -14.19
CA GLN A 244 -12.21 -8.89 -14.93
C GLN A 244 -12.57 -10.31 -14.47
N LYS A 245 -12.31 -11.30 -15.34
CA LYS A 245 -12.47 -12.71 -14.97
C LYS A 245 -11.64 -13.03 -13.74
N THR A 246 -12.23 -13.75 -12.80
CA THR A 246 -11.55 -14.14 -11.56
C THR A 246 -10.32 -14.98 -11.87
N VAL A 247 -9.20 -14.59 -11.28
CA VAL A 247 -7.96 -15.36 -11.32
C VAL A 247 -7.76 -16.04 -9.97
N HIS A 248 -7.77 -17.37 -9.98
CA HIS A 248 -7.27 -18.15 -8.85
C HIS A 248 -5.77 -17.89 -8.68
N TYR A 249 -5.33 -17.58 -7.46
CA TYR A 249 -3.92 -17.48 -7.14
C TYR A 249 -3.57 -18.43 -6.00
N GLU A 250 -2.40 -19.05 -6.10
CA GLU A 250 -1.86 -19.85 -5.00
C GLU A 250 -0.87 -18.99 -4.22
N THR A 251 -1.03 -18.92 -2.90
CA THR A 251 -0.08 -18.22 -2.02
C THR A 251 1.31 -18.86 -2.04
N SER A 252 1.42 -20.13 -2.48
CA SER A 252 2.69 -20.85 -2.65
C SER A 252 3.45 -20.53 -3.93
N GLN A 253 2.89 -19.78 -4.88
CA GLN A 253 3.57 -19.44 -6.15
C GLN A 253 4.53 -18.24 -6.05
N TYR A 254 4.61 -17.61 -4.89
CA TYR A 254 5.43 -16.44 -4.63
C TYR A 254 6.20 -16.62 -3.32
N MET A 255 7.27 -15.85 -3.17
CA MET A 255 8.03 -15.82 -1.92
C MET A 255 7.12 -15.33 -0.79
N LYS A 256 7.03 -16.09 0.31
CA LYS A 256 6.23 -15.69 1.46
C LYS A 256 7.02 -14.76 2.36
N MET A 257 6.36 -13.66 2.74
CA MET A 257 6.84 -12.70 3.71
C MET A 257 5.65 -12.28 4.55
N ASP A 258 5.75 -12.42 5.87
CA ASP A 258 4.71 -11.90 6.76
C ASP A 258 4.73 -10.37 6.82
N TYR A 259 3.66 -9.79 7.36
CA TYR A 259 3.53 -8.34 7.50
C TYR A 259 4.72 -7.71 8.24
N TYR A 260 5.15 -8.33 9.35
CA TYR A 260 6.27 -7.85 10.15
C TYR A 260 7.55 -7.83 9.34
N SER A 261 7.81 -8.84 8.51
CA SER A 261 8.98 -8.88 7.64
C SER A 261 8.96 -7.81 6.57
N LYS A 262 7.81 -7.58 5.92
CA LYS A 262 7.68 -6.48 4.94
C LYS A 262 7.91 -5.12 5.58
N ARG A 263 7.43 -4.93 6.81
CA ARG A 263 7.58 -3.70 7.59
C ARG A 263 9.02 -3.49 8.07
N ASN A 264 9.66 -4.54 8.61
CA ASN A 264 11.04 -4.49 9.12
C ASN A 264 12.06 -4.27 7.99
N LEU A 265 11.76 -4.78 6.79
CA LEU A 265 12.54 -4.54 5.58
C LEU A 265 12.20 -3.20 4.90
N GLU A 266 11.21 -2.44 5.41
CA GLU A 266 10.74 -1.18 4.84
C GLU A 266 10.46 -1.29 3.32
N LEU A 267 9.71 -2.33 2.89
CA LEU A 267 9.48 -2.58 1.47
C LEU A 267 8.63 -1.47 0.82
N SER A 268 7.49 -1.13 1.42
CA SER A 268 6.55 -0.15 0.88
C SER A 268 6.26 1.02 1.83
N GLU A 269 6.46 0.84 3.13
CA GLU A 269 6.23 1.85 4.17
C GLU A 269 7.42 1.95 5.12
N SER A 270 7.80 3.18 5.50
CA SER A 270 8.86 3.41 6.49
C SER A 270 8.36 3.30 7.93
N ILE A 271 9.19 2.72 8.81
CA ILE A 271 8.92 2.54 10.24
C ILE A 271 8.80 3.89 10.96
N ARG A 272 9.62 4.88 10.61
CA ARG A 272 9.75 6.14 11.37
C ARG A 272 8.77 7.25 10.95
N GLY A 273 8.21 7.18 9.74
CA GLY A 273 7.47 8.31 9.15
C GLY A 273 6.15 7.96 8.48
N LYS A 274 5.73 6.68 8.42
CA LYS A 274 4.56 6.20 7.66
C LYS A 274 4.50 6.69 6.20
N GLY A 275 5.65 7.10 5.65
CA GLY A 275 5.81 7.61 4.30
C GLY A 275 6.60 6.63 3.42
N LYS A 276 6.59 6.88 2.10
CA LYS A 276 7.33 6.05 1.13
C LYS A 276 8.83 6.36 1.12
N GLN A 277 9.25 7.55 1.51
CA GLN A 277 10.67 7.92 1.43
C GLN A 277 11.53 7.01 2.31
N GLY A 278 12.60 6.45 1.74
CA GLY A 278 13.46 5.50 2.45
C GLY A 278 12.95 4.06 2.43
N THR A 279 12.05 3.69 1.52
CA THR A 279 11.61 2.30 1.29
C THR A 279 12.20 1.71 0.02
N LEU A 280 12.13 0.39 -0.14
CA LEU A 280 12.54 -0.27 -1.39
C LEU A 280 11.68 0.18 -2.57
N LEU A 281 10.35 0.28 -2.39
CA LEU A 281 9.42 0.77 -3.39
C LEU A 281 9.78 2.19 -3.85
N TRP A 282 10.14 3.09 -2.95
CA TRP A 282 10.56 4.45 -3.31
C TRP A 282 11.82 4.48 -4.18
N LEU A 283 12.76 3.57 -3.94
CA LEU A 283 13.96 3.46 -4.77
C LEU A 283 13.63 2.92 -6.16
N LEU A 284 12.88 1.81 -6.22
CA LEU A 284 12.63 1.08 -7.47
C LEU A 284 11.55 1.72 -8.35
N ASP A 285 10.65 2.54 -7.78
CA ASP A 285 9.58 3.19 -8.52
C ASP A 285 10.05 4.41 -9.30
N GLN A 286 10.52 4.14 -10.53
CA GLN A 286 10.79 5.11 -11.59
C GLN A 286 9.75 5.03 -12.72
N THR A 287 8.60 4.39 -12.45
CA THR A 287 7.49 4.21 -13.40
C THR A 287 6.87 5.57 -13.77
N LYS A 288 6.42 5.69 -15.02
CA LYS A 288 5.84 6.93 -15.57
C LYS A 288 4.32 6.95 -15.53
N THR A 289 3.69 5.80 -15.39
CA THR A 289 2.24 5.61 -15.32
C THR A 289 1.81 5.20 -13.90
N ALA A 290 0.58 5.55 -13.53
CA ALA A 290 0.02 5.16 -12.23
C ALA A 290 -0.18 3.63 -12.14
N MET A 291 -0.65 3.02 -13.23
CA MET A 291 -0.84 1.58 -13.38
C MET A 291 0.47 0.77 -13.31
N GLY A 292 1.55 1.27 -13.92
CA GLY A 292 2.90 0.71 -13.75
C GLY A 292 3.36 0.75 -12.29
N GLY A 293 3.15 1.87 -11.60
CA GLY A 293 3.48 1.99 -10.17
C GLY A 293 2.73 0.99 -9.28
N ARG A 294 1.44 0.73 -9.56
CA ARG A 294 0.65 -0.30 -8.87
C ARG A 294 1.20 -1.70 -9.13
N LEU A 295 1.47 -2.04 -10.39
CA LEU A 295 2.02 -3.34 -10.77
C LEU A 295 3.41 -3.57 -10.13
N LEU A 296 4.26 -2.55 -10.10
CA LEU A 296 5.58 -2.62 -9.48
C LEU A 296 5.48 -2.93 -7.98
N LYS A 297 4.57 -2.26 -7.26
CA LYS A 297 4.29 -2.55 -5.85
C LYS A 297 3.88 -4.02 -5.68
N GLN A 298 2.97 -4.52 -6.52
CA GLN A 298 2.56 -5.92 -6.49
C GLN A 298 3.73 -6.89 -6.72
N TRP A 299 4.65 -6.56 -7.65
CA TRP A 299 5.85 -7.39 -7.88
C TRP A 299 6.76 -7.43 -6.66
N ILE A 300 6.99 -6.30 -5.98
CA ILE A 300 7.80 -6.23 -4.75
C ILE A 300 7.15 -7.03 -3.61
N ASP A 301 5.83 -6.93 -3.47
CA ASP A 301 5.09 -7.64 -2.41
C ASP A 301 4.97 -9.15 -2.66
N ARG A 302 5.19 -9.60 -3.91
CA ARG A 302 5.09 -11.00 -4.36
C ARG A 302 6.26 -11.39 -5.29
N PRO A 303 7.50 -11.53 -4.76
CA PRO A 303 8.65 -11.99 -5.55
C PRO A 303 8.42 -13.39 -6.12
N LEU A 304 8.98 -13.67 -7.29
CA LEU A 304 8.81 -14.95 -7.98
C LEU A 304 9.68 -16.04 -7.33
N ILE A 305 9.22 -17.30 -7.36
CA ILE A 305 10.01 -18.48 -6.94
C ILE A 305 10.34 -19.42 -8.12
N HIS A 306 9.84 -19.12 -9.32
CA HIS A 306 10.11 -19.92 -10.51
C HIS A 306 11.31 -19.35 -11.27
N LEU A 307 12.38 -20.15 -11.37
CA LEU A 307 13.65 -19.76 -12.02
C LEU A 307 13.45 -19.19 -13.43
N ASP A 308 12.62 -19.85 -14.23
CA ASP A 308 12.41 -19.47 -15.64
C ASP A 308 11.70 -18.12 -15.76
N ALA A 309 10.74 -17.84 -14.87
CA ALA A 309 10.04 -16.56 -14.82
C ALA A 309 10.97 -15.41 -14.37
N ILE A 310 11.83 -15.66 -13.37
CA ILE A 310 12.85 -14.70 -12.92
C ILE A 310 13.81 -14.40 -14.07
N LYS A 311 14.33 -15.44 -14.73
CA LYS A 311 15.29 -15.30 -15.85
C LYS A 311 14.68 -14.58 -17.04
N ALA A 312 13.44 -14.89 -17.40
CA ALA A 312 12.72 -14.22 -18.48
C ALA A 312 12.62 -12.71 -18.20
N ARG A 313 12.18 -12.33 -17.00
CA ARG A 313 12.09 -10.91 -16.61
C ARG A 313 13.46 -10.23 -16.59
N GLN A 314 14.51 -10.89 -16.08
CA GLN A 314 15.88 -10.35 -16.12
C GLN A 314 16.42 -10.17 -17.54
N GLN A 315 16.03 -11.03 -18.49
CA GLN A 315 16.37 -10.90 -19.91
C GLN A 315 15.66 -9.70 -20.54
N ASP A 316 14.39 -9.49 -20.18
CA ASP A 316 13.64 -8.30 -20.58
C ASP A 316 14.34 -7.05 -20.05
N VAL A 317 14.61 -6.96 -18.74
CA VAL A 317 15.36 -5.82 -18.15
C VAL A 317 16.71 -5.59 -18.85
N ASN A 318 17.48 -6.65 -19.13
CA ASN A 318 18.73 -6.56 -19.88
C ASN A 318 18.54 -5.95 -21.29
N SER A 319 17.43 -6.26 -21.95
CA SER A 319 17.10 -5.71 -23.27
C SER A 319 16.93 -4.20 -23.19
N PHE A 320 16.21 -3.69 -22.18
CA PHE A 320 16.04 -2.25 -21.95
C PHE A 320 17.35 -1.57 -21.52
N ILE A 321 18.21 -2.24 -20.75
CA ILE A 321 19.53 -1.71 -20.36
C ILE A 321 20.40 -1.47 -21.60
N ASN A 322 20.45 -2.43 -22.52
CA ASN A 322 21.31 -2.36 -23.71
C ASN A 322 20.80 -1.40 -24.81
N HIS A 323 19.57 -0.90 -24.70
CA HIS A 323 18.93 0.00 -25.68
C HIS A 323 18.56 1.34 -25.02
N TYR A 324 19.59 2.09 -24.61
CA TYR A 324 19.44 3.34 -23.84
C TYR A 324 18.53 4.37 -24.52
N PHE A 325 18.72 4.65 -25.81
CA PHE A 325 17.99 5.70 -26.51
C PHE A 325 16.51 5.35 -26.66
N GLU A 326 16.22 4.11 -27.04
CA GLU A 326 14.87 3.57 -27.16
C GLU A 326 14.17 3.57 -25.80
N ARG A 327 14.88 3.20 -24.72
CA ARG A 327 14.34 3.27 -23.35
C ARG A 327 13.98 4.70 -22.94
N MET A 328 14.83 5.68 -23.24
CA MET A 328 14.56 7.09 -22.95
C MET A 328 13.34 7.60 -23.74
N GLU A 329 13.21 7.20 -25.00
CA GLU A 329 12.04 7.53 -25.82
C GLU A 329 10.77 6.89 -25.26
N LEU A 330 10.80 5.61 -24.88
CA LEU A 330 9.69 4.93 -24.20
C LEU A 330 9.27 5.67 -22.92
N MET A 331 10.22 6.14 -22.11
CA MET A 331 9.91 6.89 -20.89
C MET A 331 9.15 8.19 -21.19
N GLU A 332 9.49 8.92 -22.26
CA GLU A 332 8.75 10.13 -22.65
C GLU A 332 7.36 9.81 -23.19
N GLN A 333 7.23 8.75 -24.00
CA GLN A 333 5.94 8.28 -24.52
C GLN A 333 5.03 7.81 -23.38
N LEU A 334 5.54 7.06 -22.41
CA LEU A 334 4.79 6.57 -21.24
C LEU A 334 4.26 7.70 -20.35
N LYS A 335 4.97 8.84 -20.23
CA LYS A 335 4.46 10.01 -19.48
C LYS A 335 3.18 10.59 -20.09
N GLN A 336 2.96 10.38 -21.39
CA GLN A 336 1.77 10.85 -22.09
C GLN A 336 0.62 9.83 -22.04
N VAL A 337 0.85 8.63 -21.49
CA VAL A 337 -0.16 7.60 -21.29
C VAL A 337 -0.83 7.81 -19.94
N TYR A 338 -2.14 8.07 -19.97
CA TYR A 338 -2.96 8.21 -18.78
C TYR A 338 -3.28 6.86 -18.13
N ASP A 339 -3.89 6.86 -16.94
CA ASP A 339 -4.33 5.65 -16.24
C ASP A 339 -5.50 4.96 -16.97
N LEU A 340 -5.17 4.14 -17.96
CA LEU A 340 -6.12 3.41 -18.80
C LEU A 340 -6.96 2.41 -17.97
N GLU A 341 -6.35 1.81 -16.95
CA GLU A 341 -6.97 0.81 -16.10
C GLU A 341 -8.14 1.41 -15.29
N ARG A 342 -7.89 2.49 -14.54
CA ARG A 342 -8.96 3.19 -13.79
C ARG A 342 -9.93 3.91 -14.69
N LEU A 343 -9.48 4.40 -15.85
CA LEU A 343 -10.37 4.98 -16.82
C LEU A 343 -11.41 3.96 -17.31
N ALA A 344 -11.00 2.72 -17.62
CA ALA A 344 -11.92 1.66 -18.03
C ALA A 344 -13.00 1.41 -16.97
N GLY A 345 -12.62 1.38 -15.69
CA GLY A 345 -13.56 1.30 -14.57
C GLY A 345 -14.55 2.46 -14.56
N ARG A 346 -14.10 3.71 -14.74
CA ARG A 346 -14.98 4.89 -14.82
C ARG A 346 -15.90 4.87 -16.04
N VAL A 347 -15.47 4.29 -17.18
CA VAL A 347 -16.29 4.15 -18.38
C VAL A 347 -17.47 3.22 -18.10
N ALA A 348 -17.23 2.03 -17.54
CA ALA A 348 -18.29 1.09 -17.15
C ALA A 348 -19.25 1.73 -16.14
N TYR A 349 -18.71 2.34 -15.10
CA TYR A 349 -19.46 3.00 -14.04
C TYR A 349 -20.28 4.21 -14.51
N GLY A 350 -19.98 4.72 -15.70
CA GLY A 350 -20.70 5.80 -16.35
C GLY A 350 -20.39 7.20 -15.84
N ASN A 351 -19.25 7.39 -15.17
CA ASN A 351 -18.80 8.66 -14.60
C ASN A 351 -17.76 9.40 -15.46
N VAL A 352 -17.42 8.86 -16.63
CA VAL A 352 -16.46 9.49 -17.55
C VAL A 352 -16.99 10.80 -18.14
N ASN A 353 -16.14 11.82 -18.08
CA ASN A 353 -16.39 13.14 -18.69
C ASN A 353 -15.66 13.28 -20.04
N ALA A 354 -15.86 14.41 -20.72
CA ALA A 354 -15.26 14.65 -22.03
C ALA A 354 -13.73 14.77 -21.99
N ARG A 355 -13.15 15.27 -20.88
CA ARG A 355 -11.68 15.38 -20.74
C ARG A 355 -11.02 14.02 -20.57
N ASP A 356 -11.65 13.13 -19.83
CA ASP A 356 -11.23 11.73 -19.69
C ASP A 356 -11.15 11.03 -21.05
N LEU A 357 -12.14 11.24 -21.94
CA LEU A 357 -12.12 10.69 -23.30
C LEU A 357 -11.00 11.28 -24.18
N ILE A 358 -10.63 12.54 -23.98
CA ILE A 358 -9.46 13.11 -24.67
C ILE A 358 -8.17 12.53 -24.15
N GLN A 359 -8.05 12.35 -22.83
CA GLN A 359 -6.89 11.68 -22.25
C GLN A 359 -6.75 10.26 -22.78
N LEU A 360 -7.86 9.52 -22.92
CA LEU A 360 -7.88 8.22 -23.57
C LEU A 360 -7.33 8.29 -24.99
N LYS A 361 -7.90 9.19 -25.82
CA LYS A 361 -7.48 9.39 -27.20
C LYS A 361 -5.99 9.71 -27.30
N ASN A 362 -5.51 10.66 -26.50
CA ASN A 362 -4.10 11.05 -26.49
C ASN A 362 -3.20 9.89 -26.07
N SER A 363 -3.63 9.08 -25.10
CA SER A 363 -2.92 7.88 -24.67
C SER A 363 -2.85 6.83 -25.78
N LEU A 364 -3.97 6.57 -26.47
CA LEU A 364 -4.04 5.60 -27.57
C LEU A 364 -3.14 6.01 -28.75
N TYR A 365 -3.00 7.30 -29.04
CA TYR A 365 -2.05 7.77 -30.06
C TYR A 365 -0.58 7.52 -29.71
N GLN A 366 -0.23 7.30 -28.43
CA GLN A 366 1.13 6.91 -28.05
C GLN A 366 1.41 5.43 -28.24
N VAL A 367 0.37 4.58 -28.26
CA VAL A 367 0.53 3.11 -28.29
C VAL A 367 1.23 2.61 -29.55
N PRO A 368 0.91 3.10 -30.77
CA PRO A 368 1.69 2.78 -31.96
C PRO A 368 3.18 3.17 -31.83
N LEU A 369 3.47 4.34 -31.24
CA LEU A 369 4.83 4.84 -31.08
C LEU A 369 5.63 3.96 -30.10
N LEU A 370 5.01 3.58 -28.98
CA LEU A 370 5.57 2.62 -28.02
C LEU A 370 5.90 1.28 -28.71
N LYS A 371 4.97 0.78 -29.53
CA LYS A 371 5.14 -0.49 -30.25
C LYS A 371 6.30 -0.43 -31.25
N GLU A 372 6.44 0.66 -32.01
CA GLU A 372 7.55 0.81 -32.96
C GLU A 372 8.90 0.98 -32.26
N THR A 373 8.94 1.70 -31.13
CA THR A 373 10.15 1.85 -30.31
C THR A 373 10.61 0.52 -29.70
N LEU A 374 9.67 -0.34 -29.29
CA LEU A 374 10.01 -1.70 -28.83
C LEU A 374 10.50 -2.59 -29.97
N LYS A 375 9.91 -2.48 -31.18
CA LYS A 375 10.38 -3.23 -32.35
C LYS A 375 11.78 -2.83 -32.76
N SER A 376 12.16 -1.55 -32.65
CA SER A 376 13.50 -1.09 -33.03
C SER A 376 14.61 -1.66 -32.16
N MET A 377 14.31 -2.09 -30.93
CA MET A 377 15.26 -2.82 -30.07
C MET A 377 15.66 -4.19 -30.66
N ASN A 378 14.84 -4.76 -31.54
CA ASN A 378 15.11 -6.01 -32.27
C ASN A 378 15.52 -7.19 -31.34
N GLN A 379 14.81 -7.35 -30.22
CA GLN A 379 15.08 -8.40 -29.22
C GLN A 379 14.00 -9.50 -29.25
N PRO A 380 14.39 -10.79 -29.42
CA PRO A 380 13.41 -11.89 -29.51
C PRO A 380 12.51 -12.05 -28.28
N ASN A 381 13.02 -11.84 -27.07
CA ASN A 381 12.26 -11.96 -25.82
C ASN A 381 11.14 -10.91 -25.70
N LEU A 382 11.27 -9.75 -26.36
CA LEU A 382 10.24 -8.71 -26.36
C LEU A 382 9.10 -8.97 -27.38
N THR A 383 9.25 -9.96 -28.28
CA THR A 383 8.25 -10.27 -29.32
C THR A 383 6.88 -10.57 -28.72
N ARG A 384 6.85 -11.32 -27.60
CA ARG A 384 5.60 -11.62 -26.87
C ARG A 384 4.87 -10.34 -26.47
N ILE A 385 5.58 -9.42 -25.82
CA ILE A 385 5.02 -8.13 -25.36
C ILE A 385 4.53 -7.31 -26.56
N ILE A 386 5.31 -7.26 -27.65
CA ILE A 386 4.97 -6.49 -28.86
C ILE A 386 3.69 -7.04 -29.53
N GLU A 387 3.52 -8.36 -29.59
CA GLU A 387 2.33 -9.00 -30.16
C GLU A 387 1.07 -8.75 -29.32
N GLU A 388 1.21 -8.67 -28.00
CA GLU A 388 0.13 -8.38 -27.06
C GLU A 388 -0.34 -6.91 -27.09
N ILE A 389 0.48 -5.97 -27.60
CA ILE A 389 0.09 -4.55 -27.73
C ILE A 389 -0.97 -4.40 -28.84
N ASP A 390 -2.17 -4.02 -28.40
CA ASP A 390 -3.29 -3.62 -29.25
C ASP A 390 -3.43 -2.07 -29.29
N PRO A 391 -3.11 -1.41 -30.41
CA PRO A 391 -3.20 0.05 -30.51
C PRO A 391 -4.60 0.64 -30.35
N CYS A 392 -5.65 -0.15 -30.58
CA CYS A 392 -7.04 0.34 -30.58
C CYS A 392 -7.27 1.58 -31.48
N ASP A 393 -6.60 1.65 -32.65
CA ASP A 393 -6.63 2.82 -33.56
C ASP A 393 -8.05 3.25 -33.94
N THR A 394 -8.95 2.28 -34.15
CA THR A 394 -10.35 2.53 -34.49
C THR A 394 -11.07 3.36 -33.41
N LEU A 395 -10.76 3.12 -32.14
CA LEU A 395 -11.33 3.89 -31.03
C LEU A 395 -10.72 5.29 -30.97
N ALA A 396 -9.40 5.41 -31.14
CA ALA A 396 -8.74 6.71 -31.18
C ALA A 396 -9.33 7.63 -32.26
N ASP A 397 -9.58 7.10 -33.46
CA ASP A 397 -10.18 7.83 -34.58
C ASP A 397 -11.65 8.21 -34.37
N VAL A 398 -12.41 7.41 -33.62
CA VAL A 398 -13.77 7.77 -33.20
C VAL A 398 -13.72 8.95 -32.25
N LEU A 399 -12.83 8.91 -31.25
CA LEU A 399 -12.69 9.98 -30.26
C LEU A 399 -12.19 11.29 -30.87
N GLU A 400 -11.23 11.24 -31.81
CA GLU A 400 -10.71 12.43 -32.51
C GLU A 400 -11.77 13.14 -33.36
N ARG A 401 -12.69 12.38 -33.97
CA ARG A 401 -13.79 12.92 -34.76
C ARG A 401 -14.95 13.41 -33.89
N ALA A 402 -15.22 12.73 -32.78
CA ALA A 402 -16.40 13.00 -31.96
C ALA A 402 -16.18 14.12 -30.94
N ILE A 403 -15.07 14.11 -30.21
CA ILE A 403 -14.85 14.98 -29.05
C ILE A 403 -14.02 16.20 -29.45
N ASN A 404 -14.47 17.38 -29.02
CA ASN A 404 -13.77 18.65 -29.22
C ASN A 404 -12.40 18.65 -28.52
N THR A 405 -11.40 19.40 -28.99
CA THR A 405 -10.03 19.39 -28.44
C THR A 405 -9.92 20.00 -27.03
N SER A 406 -10.85 20.85 -26.64
CA SER A 406 -10.85 21.52 -25.33
C SER A 406 -12.27 21.59 -24.74
N PRO A 407 -12.82 20.45 -24.29
CA PRO A 407 -14.18 20.37 -23.82
C PRO A 407 -14.27 20.87 -22.36
N PRO A 408 -15.45 21.36 -21.95
CA PRO A 408 -15.71 21.69 -20.56
C PRO A 408 -15.69 20.42 -19.68
N ILE A 409 -15.54 20.62 -18.37
CA ILE A 409 -15.67 19.54 -17.38
C ILE A 409 -17.14 19.12 -17.25
N SER A 410 -18.03 20.12 -17.22
CA SER A 410 -19.47 19.91 -17.12
C SER A 410 -20.02 19.40 -18.43
N ILE A 411 -20.72 18.27 -18.38
CA ILE A 411 -21.42 17.70 -19.53
C ILE A 411 -22.64 18.58 -19.91
N ARG A 412 -23.10 19.44 -19.00
CA ARG A 412 -24.32 20.26 -19.16
C ARG A 412 -24.09 21.60 -19.85
N GLU A 413 -22.83 22.01 -20.04
CA GLU A 413 -22.49 23.34 -20.59
C GLU A 413 -22.32 23.33 -22.13
N GLY A 414 -22.52 22.18 -22.79
CA GLY A 414 -22.35 22.01 -24.24
C GLY A 414 -20.90 22.16 -24.71
N GLY A 415 -20.64 22.07 -26.01
CA GLY A 415 -19.30 22.24 -26.59
C GLY A 415 -18.33 21.05 -26.40
N ILE A 416 -18.88 19.89 -26.12
CA ILE A 416 -18.21 18.59 -25.98
C ILE A 416 -17.96 17.95 -27.35
N ILE A 417 -18.96 17.96 -28.22
CA ILE A 417 -18.93 17.32 -29.53
C ILE A 417 -18.35 18.29 -30.57
N LYS A 418 -17.48 17.78 -31.45
CA LYS A 418 -16.80 18.54 -32.51
C LYS A 418 -17.77 18.93 -33.62
N ASP A 419 -17.60 20.13 -34.18
CA ASP A 419 -18.35 20.56 -35.39
C ASP A 419 -18.07 19.58 -36.53
N GLY A 420 -19.09 19.21 -37.31
CA GLY A 420 -18.99 18.24 -38.41
C GLY A 420 -19.20 16.77 -38.01
N TYR A 421 -19.34 16.45 -36.72
CA TYR A 421 -19.66 15.09 -36.27
C TYR A 421 -21.13 14.72 -36.52
N ASN A 422 -22.03 15.70 -36.39
CA ASN A 422 -23.46 15.51 -36.60
C ASN A 422 -24.08 16.75 -37.26
N ALA A 423 -24.68 16.55 -38.44
CA ALA A 423 -25.23 17.64 -39.24
C ALA A 423 -26.40 18.39 -38.58
N GLU A 424 -27.21 17.70 -37.77
CA GLU A 424 -28.33 18.31 -37.05
C GLU A 424 -27.83 19.21 -35.92
N LEU A 425 -26.84 18.75 -35.15
CA LEU A 425 -26.17 19.55 -34.13
C LEU A 425 -25.51 20.80 -34.73
N ASP A 426 -24.84 20.65 -35.87
CA ASP A 426 -24.24 21.77 -36.60
C ASP A 426 -25.30 22.80 -37.02
N THR A 427 -26.48 22.34 -37.44
CA THR A 427 -27.62 23.21 -37.80
C THR A 427 -28.12 24.01 -36.59
N TYR A 428 -28.28 23.38 -35.43
CA TYR A 428 -28.68 24.09 -34.20
C TYR A 428 -27.63 25.09 -33.74
N ARG A 429 -26.33 24.74 -33.82
CA ARG A 429 -25.22 25.64 -33.49
C ARG A 429 -25.15 26.83 -34.43
N ASP A 430 -25.34 26.61 -35.72
CA ASP A 430 -25.41 27.67 -36.72
C ASP A 430 -26.58 28.63 -36.45
N ALA A 431 -27.76 28.09 -36.12
CA ALA A 431 -28.92 28.91 -35.73
C ALA A 431 -28.64 29.80 -34.50
N SER A 432 -27.95 29.27 -33.48
CA SER A 432 -27.54 30.06 -32.30
C SER A 432 -26.47 31.12 -32.64
N ARG A 433 -25.44 30.77 -33.43
CA ARG A 433 -24.37 31.70 -33.87
C ARG A 433 -24.93 32.83 -34.74
N ASN A 434 -25.79 32.50 -35.71
CA ASN A 434 -26.46 33.48 -36.57
C ASN A 434 -27.44 34.34 -35.78
N GLY A 435 -28.13 33.76 -34.79
CA GLY A 435 -28.99 34.51 -33.87
C GLY A 435 -28.23 35.58 -33.07
N LYS A 436 -27.02 35.28 -32.58
CA LYS A 436 -26.17 36.27 -31.88
C LYS A 436 -25.69 37.38 -32.81
N THR A 437 -25.37 37.04 -34.06
CA THR A 437 -25.00 38.03 -35.09
C THR A 437 -26.18 38.96 -35.37
N TRP A 438 -27.38 38.40 -35.52
CA TRP A 438 -28.61 39.17 -35.69
C TRP A 438 -28.89 40.10 -34.50
N ILE A 439 -28.63 39.67 -33.27
CA ILE A 439 -28.76 40.53 -32.07
C ILE A 439 -27.81 41.72 -32.11
N ALA A 440 -26.56 41.51 -32.55
CA ALA A 440 -25.59 42.59 -32.71
C ALA A 440 -26.02 43.59 -33.80
N GLU A 441 -26.60 43.10 -34.90
CA GLU A 441 -27.18 43.93 -35.95
C GLU A 441 -28.39 44.73 -35.43
N LEU A 442 -29.28 44.09 -34.66
CA LEU A 442 -30.42 44.75 -34.03
C LEU A 442 -29.94 45.87 -33.08
N GLU A 443 -28.91 45.63 -32.26
CA GLU A 443 -28.35 46.66 -31.38
C GLU A 443 -27.90 47.91 -32.17
N GLN A 444 -27.23 47.71 -33.31
CA GLN A 444 -26.78 48.81 -34.15
C GLN A 444 -27.96 49.55 -34.81
N GLN A 445 -28.95 48.80 -35.31
CA GLN A 445 -30.16 49.37 -35.91
C GLN A 445 -30.94 50.19 -34.88
N GLU A 446 -31.14 49.67 -33.68
CA GLU A 446 -31.86 50.34 -32.58
C GLU A 446 -31.12 51.60 -32.10
N ARG A 447 -29.77 51.57 -32.03
CA ARG A 447 -28.95 52.76 -31.75
C ARG A 447 -29.10 53.84 -32.83
N ALA A 448 -29.14 53.44 -34.09
CA ALA A 448 -29.29 54.37 -35.21
C ALA A 448 -30.69 55.00 -35.26
N LEU A 449 -31.73 54.20 -35.02
CA LEU A 449 -33.14 54.63 -35.02
C LEU A 449 -33.47 55.57 -33.86
N THR A 450 -32.98 55.27 -32.66
CA THR A 450 -33.28 56.06 -31.44
C THR A 450 -32.31 57.22 -31.21
N GLY A 451 -31.13 57.19 -31.84
CA GLY A 451 -30.03 58.12 -31.57
C GLY A 451 -29.34 57.91 -30.20
N ILE A 452 -29.75 56.88 -29.44
CA ILE A 452 -29.26 56.62 -28.09
C ILE A 452 -27.98 55.77 -28.15
N LYS A 453 -26.81 56.41 -28.10
CA LYS A 453 -25.50 55.72 -28.14
C LYS A 453 -25.30 54.74 -26.97
N SER A 454 -25.96 54.96 -25.84
CA SER A 454 -25.83 54.13 -24.64
C SER A 454 -26.73 52.88 -24.65
N LEU A 455 -27.60 52.72 -25.65
CA LEU A 455 -28.50 51.57 -25.77
C LEU A 455 -27.69 50.29 -25.94
N LYS A 456 -28.02 49.23 -25.20
CA LYS A 456 -27.34 47.93 -25.27
C LYS A 456 -28.35 46.80 -25.29
N VAL A 457 -28.10 45.76 -26.06
CA VAL A 457 -28.85 44.51 -25.95
C VAL A 457 -28.08 43.59 -25.01
N GLY A 458 -28.73 43.20 -23.91
CA GLY A 458 -28.14 42.34 -22.88
C GLY A 458 -28.94 41.05 -22.70
N PHE A 459 -28.36 40.10 -21.98
CA PHE A 459 -29.02 38.86 -21.57
C PHE A 459 -28.98 38.71 -20.05
N ASN A 460 -30.05 38.17 -19.47
CA ASN A 460 -30.12 37.81 -18.05
C ASN A 460 -30.79 36.43 -17.93
N ARG A 461 -30.26 35.56 -17.07
CA ARG A 461 -30.80 34.19 -16.90
C ARG A 461 -32.27 34.13 -16.47
N VAL A 462 -32.77 35.15 -15.76
CA VAL A 462 -34.15 35.22 -15.24
C VAL A 462 -35.11 35.85 -16.23
N PHE A 463 -34.67 36.91 -16.92
CA PHE A 463 -35.54 37.72 -17.80
C PHE A 463 -35.21 37.60 -19.28
N GLY A 464 -34.24 36.78 -19.66
CA GLY A 464 -33.84 36.56 -21.05
C GLY A 464 -33.14 37.76 -21.69
N TYR A 465 -33.26 37.92 -23.01
CA TYR A 465 -32.73 39.06 -23.75
C TYR A 465 -33.57 40.33 -23.49
N TYR A 466 -32.89 41.48 -23.45
CA TYR A 466 -33.49 42.79 -23.23
C TYR A 466 -32.70 43.91 -23.88
N ILE A 467 -33.37 45.02 -24.15
CA ILE A 467 -32.79 46.30 -24.56
C ILE A 467 -32.69 47.19 -23.33
N GLU A 468 -31.49 47.55 -22.92
CA GLU A 468 -31.24 48.42 -21.77
C GLU A 468 -31.04 49.88 -22.21
N VAL A 469 -31.81 50.77 -21.58
CA VAL A 469 -31.79 52.21 -21.84
C VAL A 469 -31.67 52.97 -20.52
N THR A 470 -30.74 53.93 -20.45
CA THR A 470 -30.53 54.77 -19.27
C THR A 470 -31.74 55.67 -19.00
N LYS A 471 -32.08 55.94 -17.74
CA LYS A 471 -33.26 56.75 -17.38
C LYS A 471 -33.35 58.11 -18.07
N ALA A 472 -32.21 58.76 -18.31
CA ALA A 472 -32.13 60.05 -19.01
C ALA A 472 -32.59 60.01 -20.47
N ASN A 473 -32.57 58.83 -21.11
CA ASN A 473 -32.83 58.65 -22.54
C ASN A 473 -34.19 57.95 -22.80
N ILE A 474 -34.98 57.66 -21.78
CA ILE A 474 -36.28 56.97 -21.92
C ILE A 474 -37.25 57.79 -22.77
N ALA A 475 -37.26 59.12 -22.62
CA ALA A 475 -38.13 60.02 -23.37
C ALA A 475 -37.83 60.04 -24.89
N ALA A 476 -36.67 59.54 -25.31
CA ALA A 476 -36.29 59.43 -26.73
C ALA A 476 -36.75 58.12 -27.38
N LEU A 477 -37.42 57.23 -26.64
CA LEU A 477 -37.93 55.98 -27.20
C LEU A 477 -39.24 56.20 -27.97
N PRO A 478 -39.37 55.66 -29.20
CA PRO A 478 -40.61 55.63 -29.95
C PRO A 478 -41.79 55.04 -29.17
N GLU A 479 -42.94 55.70 -29.21
CA GLU A 479 -44.18 55.19 -28.60
C GLU A 479 -44.62 53.88 -29.29
N ASN A 480 -45.06 52.90 -28.49
CA ASN A 480 -45.64 51.60 -28.91
C ASN A 480 -44.69 50.55 -29.54
N ARG A 481 -43.35 50.73 -29.54
CA ARG A 481 -42.39 49.69 -30.01
C ARG A 481 -41.81 48.82 -28.88
N TYR A 482 -41.66 49.38 -27.68
CA TYR A 482 -40.92 48.74 -26.58
C TYR A 482 -41.84 48.35 -25.42
N GLU A 483 -41.81 47.07 -25.05
CA GLU A 483 -42.51 46.54 -23.87
C GLU A 483 -41.55 46.50 -22.68
N ARG A 484 -41.91 47.11 -21.54
CA ARG A 484 -41.03 47.17 -20.36
C ARG A 484 -40.95 45.83 -19.63
N LYS A 485 -39.74 45.28 -19.46
CA LYS A 485 -39.46 44.01 -18.75
C LYS A 485 -39.02 44.23 -17.29
N GLN A 486 -38.11 45.18 -17.03
CA GLN A 486 -37.53 45.38 -15.69
C GLN A 486 -37.08 46.83 -15.49
N THR A 487 -37.26 47.37 -14.28
CA THR A 487 -36.74 48.69 -13.90
C THR A 487 -35.57 48.53 -12.94
N LEU A 488 -34.45 49.18 -13.23
CA LEU A 488 -33.26 49.24 -12.39
C LEU A 488 -33.08 50.65 -11.80
N THR A 489 -32.11 50.79 -10.89
CA THR A 489 -31.80 52.06 -10.22
C THR A 489 -31.49 53.17 -11.24
N ASN A 490 -30.72 52.87 -12.29
CA ASN A 490 -30.24 53.85 -13.29
C ASN A 490 -30.68 53.58 -14.75
N ALA A 491 -31.40 52.48 -15.01
CA ALA A 491 -31.80 52.08 -16.36
C ALA A 491 -33.16 51.38 -16.37
N GLU A 492 -33.80 51.31 -17.53
CA GLU A 492 -34.97 50.48 -17.79
C GLU A 492 -34.64 49.48 -18.90
N ARG A 493 -35.17 48.26 -18.76
CA ARG A 493 -35.00 47.15 -19.70
C ARG A 493 -36.31 46.88 -20.41
N TYR A 494 -36.24 46.80 -21.73
CA TYR A 494 -37.37 46.60 -22.62
C TYR A 494 -37.19 45.37 -23.52
N ILE A 495 -38.25 44.95 -24.19
CA ILE A 495 -38.23 43.96 -25.26
C ILE A 495 -39.09 44.41 -26.43
N THR A 496 -38.71 44.03 -27.66
CA THR A 496 -39.50 44.26 -28.88
C THR A 496 -40.07 42.93 -29.40
N PRO A 497 -41.15 42.94 -30.21
CA PRO A 497 -41.69 41.71 -30.81
C PRO A 497 -40.65 40.93 -31.62
N GLU A 498 -39.82 41.64 -32.39
CA GLU A 498 -38.71 41.07 -33.20
C GLU A 498 -37.68 40.37 -32.32
N LEU A 499 -37.26 41.02 -31.23
CA LEU A 499 -36.29 40.45 -30.28
C LEU A 499 -36.87 39.24 -29.55
N LYS A 500 -38.17 39.25 -29.22
CA LYS A 500 -38.87 38.14 -28.55
C LYS A 500 -38.96 36.89 -29.43
N GLU A 501 -39.24 37.05 -30.72
CA GLU A 501 -39.28 35.93 -31.66
C GLU A 501 -37.90 35.31 -31.86
N LYS A 502 -36.87 36.14 -32.03
CA LYS A 502 -35.49 35.68 -32.18
C LYS A 502 -34.93 35.08 -30.90
N GLU A 503 -35.26 35.65 -29.73
CA GLU A 503 -34.96 35.09 -28.42
C GLU A 503 -35.48 33.66 -28.32
N ARG A 504 -36.74 33.41 -28.69
CA ARG A 504 -37.32 32.06 -28.68
C ARG A 504 -36.55 31.09 -29.58
N LEU A 505 -36.25 31.49 -30.83
CA LEU A 505 -35.51 30.64 -31.76
C LEU A 505 -34.10 30.29 -31.26
N ILE A 506 -33.41 31.25 -30.64
CA ILE A 506 -32.07 31.03 -30.08
C ILE A 506 -32.13 30.10 -28.87
N LEU A 507 -33.05 30.34 -27.94
CA LEU A 507 -33.19 29.51 -26.74
C LEU A 507 -33.63 28.09 -27.08
N ASP A 508 -34.60 27.92 -27.99
CA ASP A 508 -35.06 26.60 -28.46
C ASP A 508 -33.91 25.83 -29.15
N ALA A 509 -33.07 26.53 -29.94
CA ALA A 509 -31.90 25.92 -30.58
C ALA A 509 -30.78 25.59 -29.58
N GLU A 510 -30.53 26.45 -28.59
CA GLU A 510 -29.55 26.18 -27.52
C GLU A 510 -29.97 24.98 -26.66
N GLU A 511 -31.25 24.88 -26.28
CA GLU A 511 -31.79 23.74 -25.51
C GLU A 511 -31.68 22.43 -26.30
N LYS A 512 -32.16 22.40 -27.56
CA LYS A 512 -32.06 21.22 -28.42
C LYS A 512 -30.61 20.83 -28.73
N SER A 513 -29.73 21.81 -28.93
CA SER A 513 -28.31 21.57 -29.12
C SER A 513 -27.70 20.88 -27.90
N MET A 514 -28.03 21.33 -26.69
CA MET A 514 -27.51 20.73 -25.45
C MET A 514 -28.04 19.30 -25.24
N GLU A 515 -29.32 19.07 -25.51
CA GLU A 515 -29.92 17.73 -25.38
C GLU A 515 -29.31 16.75 -26.39
N LEU A 516 -29.25 17.13 -27.68
CA LEU A 516 -28.67 16.30 -28.72
C LEU A 516 -27.18 16.03 -28.47
N GLU A 517 -26.44 17.04 -28.03
CA GLU A 517 -25.03 16.90 -27.68
C GLU A 517 -24.81 15.92 -26.52
N TYR A 518 -25.67 15.95 -25.51
CA TYR A 518 -25.66 14.96 -24.43
C TYR A 518 -25.93 13.55 -24.93
N THR A 519 -26.93 13.36 -25.80
CA THR A 519 -27.23 12.06 -26.41
C THR A 519 -26.06 11.53 -27.22
N LEU A 520 -25.44 12.36 -28.07
CA LEU A 520 -24.29 11.99 -28.87
C LEU A 520 -23.09 11.62 -27.98
N PHE A 521 -22.86 12.36 -26.91
CA PHE A 521 -21.81 12.04 -25.94
C PHE A 521 -22.05 10.69 -25.26
N ILE A 522 -23.29 10.36 -24.88
CA ILE A 522 -23.63 9.04 -24.35
C ILE A 522 -23.33 7.95 -25.39
N GLN A 523 -23.69 8.14 -26.65
CA GLN A 523 -23.40 7.16 -27.71
C GLN A 523 -21.89 6.91 -27.88
N VAL A 524 -21.08 7.96 -27.79
CA VAL A 524 -19.61 7.82 -27.81
C VAL A 524 -19.14 7.00 -26.61
N ARG A 525 -19.69 7.24 -25.42
CA ARG A 525 -19.36 6.44 -24.22
C ARG A 525 -19.75 4.96 -24.38
N GLU A 526 -20.91 4.66 -24.93
CA GLU A 526 -21.33 3.29 -25.22
C GLU A 526 -20.40 2.62 -26.24
N THR A 527 -19.87 3.38 -27.20
CA THR A 527 -18.84 2.88 -28.12
C THR A 527 -17.55 2.53 -27.37
N VAL A 528 -17.10 3.37 -26.43
CA VAL A 528 -15.90 3.12 -25.61
C VAL A 528 -16.10 1.90 -24.70
N LYS A 529 -17.30 1.69 -24.15
CA LYS A 529 -17.61 0.50 -23.31
C LYS A 529 -17.31 -0.82 -24.01
N GLN A 530 -17.54 -0.90 -25.33
CA GLN A 530 -17.26 -2.12 -26.12
C GLN A 530 -15.77 -2.46 -26.20
N TYR A 531 -14.88 -1.53 -25.83
CA TYR A 531 -13.43 -1.71 -25.86
C TYR A 531 -12.82 -1.95 -24.47
N ILE A 532 -13.62 -2.01 -23.39
CA ILE A 532 -13.11 -2.11 -22.01
C ILE A 532 -12.13 -3.27 -21.84
N GLU A 533 -12.47 -4.49 -22.29
CA GLU A 533 -11.59 -5.65 -22.17
C GLU A 533 -10.24 -5.44 -22.89
N ARG A 534 -10.28 -4.86 -24.10
CA ARG A 534 -9.08 -4.53 -24.89
C ARG A 534 -8.23 -3.46 -24.20
N LEU A 535 -8.86 -2.43 -23.64
CA LEU A 535 -8.19 -1.36 -22.91
C LEU A 535 -7.54 -1.86 -21.61
N GLN A 536 -8.19 -2.75 -20.87
CA GLN A 536 -7.63 -3.37 -19.66
C GLN A 536 -6.44 -4.26 -20.00
N HIS A 537 -6.55 -5.07 -21.06
CA HIS A 537 -5.42 -5.86 -21.54
C HIS A 537 -4.23 -4.98 -21.93
N LEU A 538 -4.48 -3.93 -22.71
CA LEU A 538 -3.47 -2.95 -23.08
C LEU A 538 -2.83 -2.28 -21.86
N ALA A 539 -3.63 -1.88 -20.87
CA ALA A 539 -3.15 -1.27 -19.63
C ALA A 539 -2.18 -2.19 -18.88
N LYS A 540 -2.48 -3.50 -18.81
CA LYS A 540 -1.60 -4.51 -18.19
C LYS A 540 -0.26 -4.62 -18.92
N VAL A 541 -0.28 -4.69 -20.25
CA VAL A 541 0.93 -4.79 -21.08
C VAL A 541 1.80 -3.53 -20.95
N ILE A 542 1.19 -2.34 -21.01
CA ILE A 542 1.91 -1.07 -20.80
C ILE A 542 2.50 -0.98 -19.39
N SER A 543 1.76 -1.44 -18.37
CA SER A 543 2.26 -1.48 -16.99
C SER A 543 3.49 -2.37 -16.86
N GLU A 544 3.51 -3.54 -17.52
CA GLU A 544 4.67 -4.44 -17.55
C GLU A 544 5.88 -3.75 -18.19
N ILE A 545 5.70 -3.07 -19.33
CA ILE A 545 6.75 -2.30 -20.01
C ILE A 545 7.30 -1.19 -19.09
N ASP A 546 6.43 -0.47 -18.40
CA ASP A 546 6.83 0.62 -17.50
C ASP A 546 7.60 0.11 -16.27
N CYS A 547 7.22 -1.04 -15.71
CA CYS A 547 7.99 -1.70 -14.64
C CYS A 547 9.37 -2.16 -15.15
N LEU A 548 9.44 -2.77 -16.33
CA LEU A 548 10.69 -3.25 -16.92
C LEU A 548 11.66 -2.11 -17.23
N GLN A 549 11.18 -1.00 -17.80
CA GLN A 549 12.04 0.18 -17.97
C GLN A 549 12.49 0.68 -16.59
N SER A 550 11.58 0.71 -15.60
CA SER A 550 11.88 1.26 -14.27
C SER A 550 13.06 0.53 -13.64
N PHE A 551 13.07 -0.80 -13.73
CA PHE A 551 14.21 -1.63 -13.35
C PHE A 551 15.46 -1.29 -14.17
N ALA A 552 15.39 -1.27 -15.49
CA ALA A 552 16.56 -0.92 -16.31
C ALA A 552 17.16 0.45 -15.97
N ASN A 553 16.31 1.47 -15.81
CA ASN A 553 16.72 2.83 -15.48
C ASN A 553 17.33 2.93 -14.09
N ILE A 554 16.76 2.30 -13.06
CA ILE A 554 17.35 2.33 -11.71
C ILE A 554 18.66 1.52 -11.67
N SER A 555 18.73 0.41 -12.39
CA SER A 555 19.92 -0.43 -12.44
C SER A 555 21.10 0.27 -13.10
N GLU A 556 20.89 0.95 -14.21
CA GLU A 556 21.96 1.70 -14.89
C GLU A 556 22.44 2.90 -14.05
N ASN A 557 21.50 3.69 -13.50
CA ASN A 557 21.83 4.91 -12.75
C ASN A 557 22.54 4.66 -11.42
N ASN A 558 22.40 3.47 -10.81
CA ASN A 558 23.04 3.14 -9.53
C ASN A 558 24.07 1.99 -9.67
N HIS A 559 24.45 1.65 -10.90
CA HIS A 559 25.43 0.59 -11.19
C HIS A 559 25.07 -0.74 -10.50
N PHE A 560 23.84 -1.20 -10.71
CA PHE A 560 23.41 -2.53 -10.28
C PHE A 560 23.84 -3.57 -11.32
N VAL A 561 24.02 -4.81 -10.87
CA VAL A 561 24.50 -5.93 -11.68
C VAL A 561 23.45 -7.01 -11.79
N LYS A 562 23.47 -7.74 -12.91
CA LYS A 562 22.57 -8.87 -13.13
C LYS A 562 22.97 -10.02 -12.19
N PRO A 563 22.09 -10.48 -11.29
CA PRO A 563 22.40 -11.65 -10.46
C PRO A 563 22.31 -12.95 -11.27
N GLU A 564 23.15 -13.92 -10.92
CA GLU A 564 22.98 -15.30 -11.36
C GLU A 564 22.09 -16.07 -10.37
N MET A 565 21.04 -16.73 -10.85
CA MET A 565 20.10 -17.48 -10.01
C MET A 565 20.39 -18.98 -10.11
N ASN A 566 20.54 -19.66 -8.97
CA ASN A 566 20.79 -21.10 -8.88
C ASN A 566 19.69 -21.87 -8.13
N LYS A 567 19.77 -23.20 -8.19
CA LYS A 567 18.97 -24.14 -7.38
C LYS A 567 19.82 -24.94 -6.38
N THR A 568 21.14 -24.74 -6.39
CA THR A 568 22.10 -25.48 -5.56
C THR A 568 22.08 -25.01 -4.12
N GLY A 569 21.52 -23.83 -3.84
CA GLY A 569 21.49 -23.29 -2.49
C GLY A 569 22.69 -22.39 -2.21
N GLU A 570 23.64 -22.20 -3.14
CA GLU A 570 24.78 -21.31 -2.92
C GLU A 570 24.35 -19.84 -2.94
N LEU A 571 24.77 -19.06 -1.93
CA LEU A 571 24.63 -17.61 -1.91
C LEU A 571 26.01 -16.97 -1.87
N GLU A 572 26.29 -16.15 -2.86
CA GLU A 572 27.52 -15.36 -2.96
C GLU A 572 27.16 -13.95 -3.41
N ILE A 573 27.52 -12.95 -2.62
CA ILE A 573 27.36 -11.54 -2.93
C ILE A 573 28.71 -10.89 -2.71
N ILE A 574 29.30 -10.31 -3.76
CA ILE A 574 30.58 -9.62 -3.71
C ILE A 574 30.35 -8.11 -3.80
N GLN A 575 30.93 -7.36 -2.86
CA GLN A 575 30.75 -5.93 -2.68
C GLN A 575 29.27 -5.52 -2.70
N GLY A 576 28.44 -6.26 -1.97
CA GLY A 576 27.03 -5.96 -1.81
C GLY A 576 26.82 -4.65 -1.06
N ARG A 577 25.78 -3.91 -1.44
CA ARG A 577 25.41 -2.61 -0.85
C ARG A 577 23.94 -2.58 -0.50
N HIS A 578 23.58 -1.89 0.58
CA HIS A 578 22.18 -1.74 0.95
C HIS A 578 21.52 -0.72 0.01
N PRO A 579 20.53 -1.13 -0.82
CA PRO A 579 20.05 -0.31 -1.95
C PRO A 579 19.53 1.06 -1.53
N VAL A 580 18.76 1.11 -0.43
CA VAL A 580 18.15 2.35 0.06
C VAL A 580 19.13 3.21 0.86
N VAL A 581 19.89 2.63 1.79
CA VAL A 581 20.86 3.36 2.63
C VAL A 581 21.95 3.99 1.77
N GLU A 582 22.47 3.28 0.76
CA GLU A 582 23.42 3.81 -0.22
C GLU A 582 22.84 5.06 -0.91
N LYS A 583 21.58 5.01 -1.36
CA LYS A 583 20.93 6.13 -2.04
C LYS A 583 20.79 7.36 -1.15
N VAL A 584 20.50 7.16 0.14
CA VAL A 584 20.31 8.25 1.12
C VAL A 584 21.64 8.84 1.58
N MET A 585 22.66 8.02 1.84
CA MET A 585 23.97 8.46 2.33
C MET A 585 24.92 8.93 1.22
N GLY A 586 24.67 8.50 -0.02
CA GLY A 586 25.56 8.68 -1.16
C GLY A 586 26.57 7.53 -1.29
N ALA A 587 26.83 7.11 -2.53
CA ALA A 587 27.66 5.93 -2.84
C ALA A 587 29.10 6.01 -2.29
N GLN A 588 29.69 7.21 -2.22
CA GLN A 588 31.06 7.38 -1.71
C GLN A 588 31.20 7.15 -0.20
N SER A 589 30.09 7.18 0.54
CA SER A 589 30.08 7.05 2.01
C SER A 589 29.71 5.63 2.47
N TYR A 590 29.17 4.79 1.58
CA TYR A 590 28.69 3.47 1.93
C TYR A 590 29.81 2.42 1.79
N VAL A 591 29.93 1.54 2.80
CA VAL A 591 30.95 0.47 2.80
C VAL A 591 30.32 -0.83 2.32
N ALA A 592 30.82 -1.34 1.20
CA ALA A 592 30.34 -2.58 0.59
C ALA A 592 30.88 -3.83 1.30
N ASN A 593 30.04 -4.86 1.39
CA ASN A 593 30.32 -6.08 2.14
C ASN A 593 30.01 -7.33 1.32
N ASP A 594 30.86 -8.33 1.49
CA ASP A 594 30.69 -9.63 0.88
C ASP A 594 29.79 -10.51 1.76
N CYS A 595 29.04 -11.43 1.17
CA CYS A 595 28.27 -12.45 1.88
C CYS A 595 28.39 -13.77 1.13
N ILE A 596 28.97 -14.78 1.78
CA ILE A 596 29.19 -16.10 1.19
C ILE A 596 28.57 -17.12 2.14
N MET A 597 27.61 -17.90 1.62
CA MET A 597 26.90 -18.95 2.32
C MET A 597 26.66 -20.13 1.38
N ASP A 598 27.54 -21.12 1.42
CA ASP A 598 27.43 -22.39 0.70
C ASP A 598 26.79 -23.48 1.59
N ASP A 599 26.92 -24.74 1.20
CA ASP A 599 26.40 -25.89 1.96
C ASP A 599 27.16 -26.12 3.28
N ASP A 600 28.44 -25.73 3.34
CA ASP A 600 29.30 -25.81 4.53
C ASP A 600 29.30 -24.49 5.33
N ARG A 601 28.44 -23.54 4.94
CA ARG A 601 28.29 -22.21 5.56
C ARG A 601 26.85 -21.72 5.47
N ASN A 602 25.92 -22.45 6.08
CA ASN A 602 24.50 -22.13 6.06
C ASN A 602 24.06 -21.16 7.17
N MET A 603 24.88 -20.91 8.19
CA MET A 603 24.55 -20.00 9.29
C MET A 603 25.71 -19.06 9.61
N LEU A 604 25.43 -17.75 9.71
CA LEU A 604 26.39 -16.73 10.13
C LEU A 604 25.98 -16.15 11.48
N LEU A 605 26.85 -16.31 12.49
CA LEU A 605 26.72 -15.59 13.76
C LEU A 605 27.44 -14.25 13.65
N ILE A 606 26.66 -13.16 13.67
CA ILE A 606 27.15 -11.80 13.47
C ILE A 606 27.34 -11.14 14.83
N THR A 607 28.58 -10.80 15.16
CA THR A 607 28.94 -10.09 16.39
C THR A 607 29.48 -8.69 16.09
N GLY A 608 29.61 -7.88 17.14
CA GLY A 608 30.18 -6.54 17.05
C GLY A 608 29.32 -5.47 17.71
N PRO A 609 29.84 -4.26 17.85
CA PRO A 609 29.19 -3.20 18.63
C PRO A 609 27.84 -2.75 18.07
N ASN A 610 27.02 -2.12 18.91
CA ASN A 610 25.80 -1.48 18.44
C ASN A 610 26.13 -0.28 17.55
N MET A 611 25.26 0.02 16.58
CA MET A 611 25.50 1.01 15.52
C MET A 611 26.64 0.68 14.52
N SER A 612 27.30 -0.49 14.65
CA SER A 612 28.34 -0.91 13.70
C SER A 612 27.79 -1.30 12.32
N GLY A 613 26.49 -1.58 12.18
CA GLY A 613 25.87 -1.91 10.90
C GLY A 613 25.40 -3.35 10.73
N LYS A 614 25.42 -4.18 11.79
CA LYS A 614 24.90 -5.57 11.79
C LYS A 614 23.51 -5.68 11.14
N SER A 615 22.53 -4.93 11.64
CA SER A 615 21.16 -4.93 11.11
C SER A 615 21.05 -4.38 9.68
N THR A 616 21.96 -3.49 9.27
CA THR A 616 22.01 -2.97 7.89
C THR A 616 22.53 -4.05 6.94
N TYR A 617 23.56 -4.79 7.34
CA TYR A 617 24.11 -5.91 6.57
C TYR A 617 23.09 -7.05 6.38
N MET A 618 22.36 -7.43 7.43
CA MET A 618 21.31 -8.45 7.31
C MET A 618 20.19 -8.00 6.36
N ARG A 619 19.66 -6.77 6.56
CA ARG A 619 18.61 -6.22 5.68
C ARG A 619 19.07 -6.11 4.23
N GLN A 620 20.33 -5.76 3.99
CA GLN A 620 20.91 -5.72 2.65
C GLN A 620 20.76 -7.07 1.93
N ILE A 621 21.06 -8.19 2.59
CA ILE A 621 21.00 -9.52 1.97
C ILE A 621 19.55 -9.89 1.62
N ALA A 622 18.61 -9.66 2.54
CA ALA A 622 17.18 -9.90 2.28
C ALA A 622 16.65 -9.04 1.13
N LEU A 623 16.97 -7.74 1.10
CA LEU A 623 16.56 -6.85 0.01
C LEU A 623 17.19 -7.25 -1.33
N THR A 624 18.44 -7.72 -1.32
CA THR A 624 19.12 -8.24 -2.51
C THR A 624 18.41 -9.47 -3.07
N ALA A 625 18.03 -10.42 -2.21
CA ALA A 625 17.24 -11.59 -2.59
C ALA A 625 15.88 -11.21 -3.18
N ILE A 626 15.17 -10.28 -2.53
CA ILE A 626 13.87 -9.77 -3.02
C ILE A 626 14.04 -9.13 -4.40
N MET A 627 15.00 -8.21 -4.56
CA MET A 627 15.24 -7.54 -5.85
C MET A 627 15.56 -8.54 -6.97
N ALA A 628 16.38 -9.55 -6.68
CA ALA A 628 16.74 -10.59 -7.64
C ALA A 628 15.53 -11.44 -8.07
N GLN A 629 14.70 -11.90 -7.11
CA GLN A 629 13.49 -12.70 -7.37
C GLN A 629 12.32 -11.88 -7.93
N VAL A 630 12.33 -10.56 -7.74
CA VAL A 630 11.46 -9.63 -8.47
C VAL A 630 11.91 -9.46 -9.92
N GLY A 631 13.15 -9.82 -10.26
CA GLY A 631 13.73 -9.76 -11.60
C GLY A 631 14.49 -8.46 -11.91
N CYS A 632 14.75 -7.63 -10.90
CA CYS A 632 15.59 -6.44 -11.01
C CYS A 632 17.08 -6.79 -10.87
N TYR A 633 17.97 -5.94 -11.38
CA TYR A 633 19.40 -6.06 -11.06
C TYR A 633 19.64 -5.57 -9.64
N ILE A 634 20.75 -5.98 -9.04
CA ILE A 634 21.01 -5.80 -7.61
C ILE A 634 22.25 -4.96 -7.32
N PRO A 635 22.31 -4.31 -6.14
CA PRO A 635 23.44 -3.47 -5.72
C PRO A 635 24.63 -4.31 -5.24
N ALA A 636 25.40 -4.86 -6.19
CA ALA A 636 26.63 -5.60 -5.92
C ALA A 636 27.66 -5.38 -7.04
N GLU A 637 28.86 -5.95 -6.92
CA GLU A 637 29.81 -6.09 -8.04
C GLU A 637 29.58 -7.40 -8.79
N GLN A 638 29.33 -8.48 -8.04
CA GLN A 638 28.96 -9.80 -8.56
C GLN A 638 28.05 -10.48 -7.54
N ALA A 639 27.11 -11.31 -8.01
CA ALA A 639 26.27 -12.07 -7.11
C ALA A 639 25.64 -13.30 -7.76
N THR A 640 25.63 -14.38 -6.99
CA THR A 640 24.97 -15.65 -7.26
C THR A 640 24.01 -15.92 -6.11
N LEU A 641 22.71 -16.07 -6.37
CA LEU A 641 21.70 -16.25 -5.33
C LEU A 641 20.88 -17.52 -5.55
N PRO A 642 20.50 -18.23 -4.48
CA PRO A 642 19.51 -19.28 -4.56
C PRO A 642 18.12 -18.66 -4.67
N ILE A 643 17.12 -19.50 -4.94
CA ILE A 643 15.72 -19.10 -4.86
C ILE A 643 15.24 -19.33 -3.44
N PHE A 644 14.86 -18.26 -2.75
CA PHE A 644 14.24 -18.34 -1.44
C PHE A 644 12.72 -18.48 -1.57
N ASP A 645 12.15 -19.44 -0.85
CA ASP A 645 10.71 -19.65 -0.78
C ASP A 645 10.04 -18.71 0.24
N GLN A 646 10.76 -18.36 1.31
CA GLN A 646 10.27 -17.54 2.42
C GLN A 646 11.39 -16.69 3.01
N ILE A 647 11.06 -15.50 3.50
CA ILE A 647 11.96 -14.67 4.30
C ILE A 647 11.30 -14.38 5.65
N PHE A 648 11.99 -14.73 6.72
CA PHE A 648 11.59 -14.43 8.09
C PHE A 648 12.54 -13.38 8.67
N THR A 649 11.99 -12.32 9.24
CA THR A 649 12.82 -11.30 9.88
C THR A 649 12.30 -10.96 11.26
N ARG A 650 13.23 -10.93 12.22
CA ARG A 650 13.08 -10.23 13.49
C ARG A 650 14.20 -9.21 13.58
N ILE A 651 13.92 -7.98 13.14
CA ILE A 651 14.88 -6.86 13.15
C ILE A 651 14.25 -5.66 13.85
N GLY A 652 14.89 -5.19 14.92
CA GLY A 652 14.44 -4.04 15.71
C GLY A 652 13.51 -4.40 16.87
N ALA A 653 13.21 -3.41 17.71
CA ALA A 653 12.19 -3.47 18.74
C ALA A 653 11.07 -2.49 18.34
N ALA A 654 9.95 -3.01 17.86
CA ALA A 654 8.71 -2.24 17.87
C ALA A 654 7.89 -2.78 19.04
N ASP A 655 7.65 -1.93 20.03
CA ASP A 655 6.61 -2.22 21.03
C ASP A 655 5.27 -2.35 20.29
N ASP A 656 4.54 -3.42 20.54
CA ASP A 656 3.11 -3.44 20.26
C ASP A 656 2.34 -3.02 21.52
N LEU A 657 2.46 -1.74 21.84
CA LEU A 657 1.73 -1.09 22.94
C LEU A 657 0.22 -1.16 22.75
N ILE A 658 -0.26 -1.36 21.51
CA ILE A 658 -1.68 -1.40 21.16
C ILE A 658 -2.26 -2.78 21.47
N ALA A 659 -1.54 -3.86 21.15
CA ALA A 659 -1.96 -5.23 21.46
C ALA A 659 -1.71 -5.67 22.92
N GLY A 660 -1.04 -4.84 23.73
CA GLY A 660 -0.75 -5.13 25.13
C GLY A 660 0.24 -6.29 25.36
N GLN A 661 0.99 -6.68 24.33
CA GLN A 661 1.98 -7.75 24.42
C GLN A 661 3.36 -7.20 24.82
N SER A 662 4.12 -7.94 25.61
CA SER A 662 5.51 -7.58 25.93
C SER A 662 6.41 -7.75 24.71
N THR A 663 7.44 -6.92 24.59
CA THR A 663 8.46 -7.02 23.52
C THR A 663 9.05 -8.42 23.41
N PHE A 664 9.30 -9.05 24.55
CA PHE A 664 9.80 -10.42 24.59
C PHE A 664 8.80 -11.45 24.07
N MET A 665 7.49 -11.30 24.37
CA MET A 665 6.48 -12.21 23.83
C MET A 665 6.38 -12.09 22.31
N VAL A 666 6.39 -10.87 21.77
CA VAL A 666 6.40 -10.65 20.32
C VAL A 666 7.64 -11.28 19.69
N GLU A 667 8.82 -11.12 20.31
CA GLU A 667 10.07 -11.79 19.88
C GLU A 667 9.91 -13.31 19.80
N MET A 668 9.30 -13.93 20.82
CA MET A 668 9.08 -15.37 20.84
C MET A 668 8.03 -15.83 19.83
N LEU A 669 6.99 -15.04 19.57
CA LEU A 669 5.97 -15.35 18.56
C LEU A 669 6.55 -15.28 17.14
N GLU A 670 7.39 -14.28 16.85
CA GLU A 670 8.11 -14.14 15.57
C GLU A 670 9.10 -15.29 15.38
N ALA A 671 9.86 -15.64 16.42
CA ALA A 671 10.79 -16.78 16.39
C ALA A 671 10.03 -18.10 16.16
N ARG A 672 8.93 -18.32 16.88
CA ARG A 672 8.04 -19.48 16.69
C ARG A 672 7.53 -19.55 15.26
N ASN A 673 7.11 -18.42 14.67
CA ASN A 673 6.61 -18.38 13.30
C ASN A 673 7.68 -18.83 12.29
N ALA A 674 8.92 -18.34 12.45
CA ALA A 674 10.04 -18.76 11.61
C ALA A 674 10.33 -20.26 11.79
N ILE A 675 10.50 -20.72 13.03
CA ILE A 675 10.85 -22.11 13.34
C ILE A 675 9.77 -23.09 12.83
N ALA A 676 8.50 -22.75 12.94
CA ALA A 676 7.40 -23.64 12.56
C ALA A 676 7.17 -23.74 11.04
N ASN A 677 7.57 -22.72 10.27
CA ASN A 677 7.21 -22.61 8.84
C ASN A 677 8.40 -22.54 7.89
N ALA A 678 9.61 -22.25 8.37
CA ALA A 678 10.81 -22.19 7.55
C ALA A 678 11.15 -23.56 6.96
N THR A 679 11.72 -23.53 5.76
CA THR A 679 12.26 -24.69 5.05
C THR A 679 13.76 -24.50 4.85
N SER A 680 14.45 -25.52 4.35
CA SER A 680 15.87 -25.40 3.97
C SER A 680 16.12 -24.39 2.84
N GLN A 681 15.07 -23.94 2.14
CA GLN A 681 15.15 -22.89 1.12
C GLN A 681 14.72 -21.51 1.66
N SER A 682 14.50 -21.37 2.96
CA SER A 682 14.12 -20.10 3.57
C SER A 682 15.35 -19.30 4.02
N LEU A 683 15.16 -17.98 4.13
CA LEU A 683 16.14 -17.05 4.69
C LEU A 683 15.63 -16.51 6.03
N ILE A 684 16.40 -16.70 7.10
CA ILE A 684 16.05 -16.27 8.47
C ILE A 684 17.01 -15.17 8.92
N LEU A 685 16.47 -14.04 9.37
CA LEU A 685 17.21 -12.90 9.91
C LEU A 685 16.78 -12.66 11.35
N PHE A 686 17.65 -12.93 12.31
CA PHE A 686 17.39 -12.67 13.72
C PHE A 686 18.38 -11.65 14.27
N ASP A 687 17.84 -10.58 14.88
CA ASP A 687 18.63 -9.50 15.46
C ASP A 687 18.40 -9.41 16.97
N GLU A 688 19.42 -9.83 17.72
CA GLU A 688 19.48 -9.73 19.19
C GLU A 688 18.31 -10.40 19.92
N ILE A 689 17.90 -11.60 19.46
CA ILE A 689 16.88 -12.40 20.16
C ILE A 689 17.33 -12.71 21.60
N GLY A 690 16.39 -12.62 22.55
CA GLY A 690 16.62 -12.96 23.95
C GLY A 690 16.95 -11.78 24.86
N ARG A 691 17.11 -10.57 24.31
CA ARG A 691 17.45 -9.36 25.10
C ARG A 691 16.37 -8.91 26.09
N GLY A 692 15.11 -9.29 25.87
CA GLY A 692 13.96 -8.84 26.66
C GLY A 692 13.75 -9.57 27.99
N THR A 693 14.64 -10.48 28.39
CA THR A 693 14.55 -11.31 29.60
C THR A 693 15.86 -11.35 30.39
N ALA A 694 15.92 -12.14 31.46
CA ALA A 694 17.15 -12.36 32.23
C ALA A 694 18.28 -12.88 31.32
N THR A 695 19.50 -12.39 31.51
CA THR A 695 20.64 -12.63 30.59
C THR A 695 20.85 -14.11 30.27
N TYR A 696 20.86 -14.97 31.29
CA TYR A 696 21.07 -16.41 31.11
C TYR A 696 19.88 -17.10 30.43
N ASP A 697 18.64 -16.70 30.74
CA ASP A 697 17.46 -17.25 30.09
C ASP A 697 17.42 -16.86 28.60
N GLY A 698 17.76 -15.60 28.30
CA GLY A 698 17.83 -15.07 26.94
C GLY A 698 18.91 -15.75 26.11
N MET A 699 20.11 -15.91 26.67
CA MET A 699 21.21 -16.63 26.04
C MET A 699 20.88 -18.11 25.79
N ALA A 700 20.30 -18.80 26.78
CA ALA A 700 19.93 -20.21 26.65
C ALA A 700 18.87 -20.41 25.56
N LEU A 701 17.87 -19.52 25.47
CA LEU A 701 16.88 -19.56 24.40
C LEU A 701 17.49 -19.24 23.03
N ALA A 702 18.37 -18.24 22.95
CA ALA A 702 19.05 -17.91 21.70
C ALA A 702 19.90 -19.10 21.18
N GLN A 703 20.66 -19.74 22.08
CA GLN A 703 21.42 -20.95 21.76
C GLN A 703 20.50 -22.08 21.29
N ALA A 704 19.44 -22.39 22.03
CA ALA A 704 18.51 -23.46 21.66
C ALA A 704 17.82 -23.19 20.31
N ILE A 705 17.52 -21.93 19.99
CA ILE A 705 16.96 -21.54 18.69
C ILE A 705 18.00 -21.74 17.57
N ILE A 706 19.26 -21.35 17.80
CA ILE A 706 20.36 -21.56 16.85
C ILE A 706 20.53 -23.05 16.56
N GLU A 707 20.64 -23.87 17.61
CA GLU A 707 20.79 -25.33 17.51
C GLU A 707 19.60 -25.95 16.79
N TYR A 708 18.36 -25.57 17.12
CA TYR A 708 17.17 -26.11 16.46
C TYR A 708 17.13 -25.77 14.97
N ILE A 709 17.43 -24.52 14.59
CA ILE A 709 17.47 -24.13 13.17
C ILE A 709 18.57 -24.89 12.44
N HIS A 710 19.73 -25.05 13.08
CA HIS A 710 20.86 -25.77 12.53
C HIS A 710 20.57 -27.26 12.31
N GLU A 711 19.96 -27.93 13.29
CA GLU A 711 19.75 -29.39 13.30
C GLU A 711 18.48 -29.85 12.57
N GLU A 712 17.39 -29.07 12.63
CA GLU A 712 16.07 -29.52 12.14
C GLU A 712 15.59 -28.75 10.90
N VAL A 713 15.91 -27.45 10.78
CA VAL A 713 15.37 -26.59 9.71
C VAL A 713 16.33 -26.48 8.52
N HIS A 714 17.62 -26.33 8.79
CA HIS A 714 18.70 -26.14 7.81
C HIS A 714 18.52 -24.91 6.89
N ALA A 715 17.75 -23.91 7.32
CA ALA A 715 17.55 -22.66 6.58
C ALA A 715 18.81 -21.80 6.60
N LYS A 716 19.02 -20.98 5.56
CA LYS A 716 20.08 -19.98 5.59
C LYS A 716 19.77 -18.92 6.63
N THR A 717 20.67 -18.77 7.60
CA THR A 717 20.39 -17.97 8.80
C THR A 717 21.46 -16.94 9.06
N LEU A 718 21.04 -15.68 9.22
CA LEU A 718 21.84 -14.57 9.68
C LEU A 718 21.41 -14.24 11.10
N PHE A 719 22.26 -14.54 12.08
CA PHE A 719 21.94 -14.38 13.49
C PHE A 719 22.86 -13.33 14.11
N SER A 720 22.35 -12.12 14.33
CA SER A 720 23.07 -11.07 15.06
C SER A 720 22.85 -11.24 16.56
N THR A 721 23.94 -11.27 17.33
CA THR A 721 23.89 -11.45 18.79
C THR A 721 24.77 -10.46 19.53
N HIS A 722 24.40 -10.20 20.78
CA HIS A 722 25.22 -9.49 21.77
C HIS A 722 25.86 -10.45 22.80
N TYR A 723 25.47 -11.73 22.78
CA TYR A 723 26.05 -12.78 23.62
C TYR A 723 27.34 -13.29 22.97
N HIS A 724 28.50 -12.86 23.48
CA HIS A 724 29.80 -13.28 22.99
C HIS A 724 30.07 -14.77 23.29
N GLU A 725 29.43 -15.30 24.33
CA GLU A 725 29.51 -16.69 24.77
C GLU A 725 29.01 -17.67 23.70
N LEU A 726 28.11 -17.22 22.81
CA LEU A 726 27.58 -18.04 21.71
C LEU A 726 28.57 -18.21 20.55
N THR A 727 29.67 -17.45 20.52
CA THR A 727 30.68 -17.58 19.45
C THR A 727 31.38 -18.93 19.43
N ILE A 728 31.42 -19.63 20.57
CA ILE A 728 31.99 -20.99 20.66
C ILE A 728 31.19 -22.03 19.87
N LEU A 729 29.94 -21.72 19.51
CA LEU A 729 29.08 -22.64 18.76
C LEU A 729 29.62 -22.94 17.35
N ASP A 730 30.41 -22.05 16.77
CA ASP A 730 31.15 -22.24 15.50
C ASP A 730 32.09 -23.46 15.56
N GLU A 731 32.66 -23.76 16.74
CA GLU A 731 33.51 -24.95 16.91
C GLU A 731 32.70 -26.26 17.00
N THR A 732 31.42 -26.18 17.38
CA THR A 732 30.57 -27.35 17.64
C THR A 732 29.56 -27.65 16.54
N LEU A 733 29.02 -26.61 15.89
CA LEU A 733 27.96 -26.72 14.89
C LEU A 733 28.55 -26.58 13.48
N THR A 734 28.65 -27.70 12.77
CA THR A 734 29.20 -27.74 11.40
C THR A 734 28.36 -26.89 10.44
N GLY A 735 28.94 -25.87 9.83
CA GLY A 735 28.21 -24.98 8.90
C GLY A 735 27.79 -23.64 9.50
N MET A 736 27.91 -23.49 10.81
CA MET A 736 27.85 -22.20 11.49
C MET A 736 29.23 -21.55 11.44
N HIS A 737 29.31 -20.26 11.13
CA HIS A 737 30.57 -19.51 11.11
C HIS A 737 30.40 -18.14 11.77
N ASN A 738 31.37 -17.73 12.57
CA ASN A 738 31.41 -16.39 13.13
C ASN A 738 31.84 -15.35 12.08
N VAL A 739 31.14 -14.22 12.10
CA VAL A 739 31.54 -12.99 11.42
C VAL A 739 31.35 -11.81 12.36
N HIS A 740 32.09 -10.73 12.14
CA HIS A 740 31.93 -9.54 12.96
C HIS A 740 32.09 -8.26 12.14
N VAL A 741 31.56 -7.17 12.68
CA VAL A 741 31.82 -5.85 12.12
C VAL A 741 33.11 -5.27 12.71
N SER A 742 34.06 -4.94 11.85
CA SER A 742 35.33 -4.33 12.23
C SER A 742 35.17 -2.91 12.80
N ALA A 743 35.98 -2.62 13.81
CA ALA A 743 36.09 -1.32 14.45
C ALA A 743 37.56 -1.03 14.75
N VAL A 744 37.99 0.22 14.54
CA VAL A 744 39.37 0.64 14.81
C VAL A 744 39.38 1.72 15.88
N GLU A 745 40.32 1.64 16.80
CA GLU A 745 40.59 2.71 17.78
C GLU A 745 41.61 3.70 17.19
N GLU A 746 41.16 4.90 16.83
CA GLU A 746 42.02 6.01 16.43
C GLU A 746 41.98 7.13 17.48
N ASN A 747 43.14 7.52 18.01
CA ASN A 747 43.27 8.60 18.99
C ASN A 747 42.38 8.44 20.24
N GLY A 748 42.17 7.20 20.70
CA GLY A 748 41.29 6.89 21.84
C GLY A 748 39.79 7.02 21.53
N LYS A 749 39.40 7.07 20.25
CA LYS A 749 38.02 7.02 19.80
C LYS A 749 37.80 5.80 18.91
N VAL A 750 36.70 5.10 19.12
CA VAL A 750 36.29 4.00 18.25
C VAL A 750 35.66 4.55 16.98
N VAL A 751 36.18 4.14 15.83
CA VAL A 751 35.64 4.41 14.49
C VAL A 751 35.11 3.10 13.93
N PHE A 752 33.82 3.06 13.61
CA PHE A 752 33.22 1.90 12.96
C PHE A 752 33.54 1.92 11.48
N LEU A 753 34.22 0.88 11.00
CA LEU A 753 34.57 0.76 9.58
C LEU A 753 33.40 0.21 8.75
N HIS A 754 32.36 -0.32 9.40
CA HIS A 754 31.19 -0.92 8.73
C HIS A 754 31.54 -2.08 7.77
N LYS A 755 32.75 -2.66 7.89
CA LYS A 755 33.23 -3.79 7.09
C LYS A 755 33.07 -5.09 7.89
N ILE A 756 32.47 -6.09 7.27
CA ILE A 756 32.31 -7.44 7.81
C ILE A 756 33.60 -8.24 7.59
N GLU A 757 34.10 -8.86 8.64
CA GLU A 757 35.27 -9.73 8.64
C GLU A 757 34.93 -11.10 9.25
N ASN A 758 35.69 -12.13 8.88
CA ASN A 758 35.49 -13.49 9.41
C ASN A 758 36.06 -13.59 10.85
N GLY A 759 35.47 -14.50 11.63
CA GLY A 759 35.81 -14.71 13.02
C GLY A 759 34.95 -13.88 13.99
N PRO A 760 35.00 -14.19 15.29
CA PRO A 760 34.28 -13.45 16.31
C PRO A 760 34.91 -12.08 16.57
N ALA A 761 34.15 -11.15 17.16
CA ALA A 761 34.70 -9.88 17.63
C ALA A 761 35.61 -10.07 18.85
N ASP A 762 36.79 -9.45 18.85
CA ASP A 762 37.79 -9.57 19.92
C ASP A 762 37.33 -8.99 21.29
N LYS A 763 36.48 -7.95 21.28
CA LYS A 763 36.06 -7.20 22.48
C LYS A 763 34.66 -6.60 22.34
N SER A 764 34.02 -6.33 23.48
CA SER A 764 32.81 -5.50 23.56
C SER A 764 33.17 -4.02 23.66
N TYR A 765 32.62 -3.19 22.76
CA TYR A 765 32.90 -1.74 22.71
C TYR A 765 31.83 -0.88 23.42
N GLY A 766 30.99 -1.47 24.28
CA GLY A 766 29.89 -0.74 24.94
C GLY A 766 30.35 0.49 25.74
N ILE A 767 31.45 0.36 26.49
CA ILE A 767 32.03 1.48 27.25
C ILE A 767 32.61 2.56 26.32
N HIS A 768 33.18 2.18 25.18
CA HIS A 768 33.71 3.13 24.20
C HIS A 768 32.59 3.90 23.47
N VAL A 769 31.45 3.26 23.21
CA VAL A 769 30.24 3.95 22.69
C VAL A 769 29.75 4.99 23.71
N ALA A 770 29.80 4.66 25.00
CA ALA A 770 29.47 5.61 26.06
C ALA A 770 30.45 6.80 26.11
N GLU A 771 31.74 6.60 25.82
CA GLU A 771 32.71 7.69 25.63
C GLU A 771 32.36 8.57 24.42
N LEU A 772 31.97 7.98 23.28
CA LEU A 772 31.53 8.73 22.09
C LEU A 772 30.27 9.58 22.37
N ALA A 773 29.39 9.11 23.25
CA ALA A 773 28.22 9.86 23.72
C ALA A 773 28.56 10.98 24.72
N ASN A 774 29.84 11.21 25.02
CA ASN A 774 30.35 12.20 25.98
C ASN A 774 29.82 12.01 27.41
N LEU A 775 29.68 10.76 27.86
CA LEU A 775 29.38 10.46 29.26
C LEU A 775 30.55 10.87 30.20
N PRO A 776 30.27 11.21 31.48
CA PRO A 776 31.31 11.69 32.39
C PRO A 776 32.46 10.71 32.56
N THR A 777 33.71 11.18 32.46
CA THR A 777 34.92 10.34 32.54
C THR A 777 35.02 9.53 33.84
N LYS A 778 34.53 10.07 34.97
CA LYS A 778 34.45 9.33 36.24
C LYS A 778 33.50 8.13 36.18
N LEU A 779 32.38 8.25 35.46
CA LEU A 779 31.42 7.17 35.26
C LEU A 779 32.04 6.09 34.37
N ILE A 780 32.69 6.50 33.28
CA ILE A 780 33.39 5.58 32.37
C ILE A 780 34.50 4.80 33.08
N GLY A 781 35.32 5.48 33.89
CA GLY A 781 36.34 4.83 34.70
C GLY A 781 35.74 3.77 35.62
N ARG A 782 34.66 4.10 36.34
CA ARG A 782 33.96 3.12 37.19
C ARG A 782 33.36 1.95 36.40
N ALA A 783 32.84 2.20 35.21
CA ALA A 783 32.29 1.15 34.35
C ALA A 783 33.39 0.15 33.90
N ARG A 784 34.60 0.64 33.59
CA ARG A 784 35.76 -0.22 33.27
C ARG A 784 36.13 -1.12 34.45
N ASP A 785 36.23 -0.56 35.66
CA ASP A 785 36.54 -1.34 36.87
C ASP A 785 35.51 -2.46 37.12
N ILE A 786 34.22 -2.20 36.86
CA ILE A 786 33.16 -3.19 37.01
C ILE A 786 33.26 -4.27 35.94
N LEU A 787 33.56 -3.90 34.69
CA LEU A 787 33.71 -4.85 33.59
C LEU A 787 34.84 -5.84 33.85
N GLU A 788 36.02 -5.36 34.27
CA GLU A 788 37.16 -6.23 34.62
C GLU A 788 36.79 -7.23 35.74
N GLN A 789 35.98 -6.80 36.72
CA GLN A 789 35.50 -7.69 37.79
C GLN A 789 34.56 -8.78 37.26
N LEU A 790 33.67 -8.46 36.31
CA LEU A 790 32.75 -9.42 35.72
C LEU A 790 33.48 -10.42 34.82
N GLU A 791 34.38 -9.94 33.95
CA GLU A 791 35.18 -10.81 33.05
C GLU A 791 36.07 -11.78 33.85
N SER A 792 36.67 -11.32 34.95
CA SER A 792 37.44 -12.20 35.85
C SER A 792 36.61 -13.28 36.56
N SER A 793 35.29 -13.11 36.61
CA SER A 793 34.35 -14.02 37.26
C SER A 793 33.76 -15.08 36.31
N GLU A 794 33.77 -14.81 34.99
CA GLU A 794 33.06 -15.57 33.96
C GLU A 794 33.87 -16.73 33.33
N GLU A 795 35.15 -16.93 33.65
CA GLU A 795 35.99 -18.07 33.18
C GLU A 795 35.55 -19.47 33.72
N LYS A 796 34.29 -19.65 34.13
CA LYS A 796 33.73 -20.92 34.60
C LYS A 796 32.45 -21.29 33.84
N ILE A 797 32.53 -21.42 32.52
CA ILE A 797 31.48 -22.12 31.77
C ILE A 797 31.81 -23.62 31.72
N ILE A 798 30.81 -24.41 32.10
CA ILE A 798 30.84 -25.86 32.19
C ILE A 798 30.49 -26.40 30.80
N VAL A 799 31.47 -26.96 30.09
CA VAL A 799 31.22 -27.78 28.89
C VAL A 799 30.84 -29.20 29.34
N PRO A 800 29.79 -29.83 28.81
CA PRO A 800 29.56 -31.26 29.01
C PRO A 800 30.65 -32.04 28.28
N ALA A 801 31.54 -32.69 29.03
CA ALA A 801 32.59 -33.53 28.46
C ALA A 801 31.99 -34.84 27.93
N GLU A 802 31.67 -34.90 26.63
CA GLU A 802 31.61 -36.17 25.92
C GLU A 802 32.99 -36.60 25.43
N LYS A 803 33.30 -37.87 25.68
CA LYS A 803 34.60 -38.49 25.44
C LYS A 803 34.84 -38.68 23.95
N VAL A 804 35.65 -37.82 23.35
CA VAL A 804 36.32 -38.15 22.08
C VAL A 804 37.82 -38.28 22.34
N ARG A 805 38.35 -39.49 22.11
CA ARG A 805 39.79 -39.76 22.07
C ARG A 805 40.27 -39.56 20.64
N VAL A 806 41.19 -38.62 20.42
CA VAL A 806 41.98 -38.49 19.18
C VAL A 806 43.46 -38.31 19.58
N PRO A 807 44.43 -38.87 18.84
CA PRO A 807 45.79 -39.11 19.35
C PRO A 807 46.73 -37.91 19.18
N GLU A 808 47.74 -37.85 20.06
CA GLU A 808 48.81 -36.85 20.11
C GLU A 808 49.63 -36.79 18.82
N VAL A 809 49.69 -35.60 18.21
CA VAL A 809 50.77 -35.20 17.30
C VAL A 809 51.50 -34.03 17.96
N GLN A 810 52.81 -34.20 18.08
CA GLN A 810 53.75 -33.24 18.66
C GLN A 810 54.05 -32.13 17.66
N GLU A 811 53.88 -30.86 18.03
CA GLU A 811 54.65 -29.74 17.47
C GLU A 811 54.63 -28.51 18.42
N GLU A 812 55.52 -27.57 18.12
CA GLU A 812 56.42 -26.83 19.02
C GLU A 812 55.83 -25.71 19.90
N VAL A 813 56.50 -25.51 21.04
CA VAL A 813 56.22 -24.48 22.05
C VAL A 813 56.87 -23.15 21.66
N GLN A 814 56.06 -22.08 21.56
CA GLN A 814 56.54 -20.69 21.64
C GLN A 814 55.96 -20.02 22.89
N LEU A 815 56.86 -19.50 23.73
CA LEU A 815 56.59 -19.01 25.10
C LEU A 815 55.67 -17.78 25.15
N SER A 816 54.68 -17.81 26.05
CA SER A 816 54.05 -16.61 26.63
C SER A 816 54.28 -16.57 28.15
N MET A 817 54.85 -15.44 28.61
CA MET A 817 55.04 -15.05 30.01
C MET A 817 53.70 -14.92 30.73
N PHE A 818 53.51 -15.53 31.91
CA PHE A 818 52.86 -15.02 33.14
C PHE A 818 52.95 -16.11 34.25
N PRO A 819 52.94 -15.74 35.55
CA PRO A 819 53.43 -16.60 36.62
C PRO A 819 52.46 -17.74 36.95
N ILE A 820 53.03 -18.93 37.18
CA ILE A 820 52.33 -20.08 37.73
C ILE A 820 52.03 -19.77 39.20
N GLU A 821 50.79 -19.40 39.53
CA GLU A 821 50.29 -19.61 40.90
C GLU A 821 49.87 -21.08 41.05
N GLU A 822 50.43 -21.72 42.07
CA GLU A 822 50.22 -23.12 42.40
C GLU A 822 48.74 -23.43 42.62
N LYS A 823 48.15 -24.27 41.76
CA LYS A 823 46.92 -24.98 42.10
C LYS A 823 47.17 -25.80 43.36
N THR A 824 46.63 -25.36 44.50
CA THR A 824 46.53 -26.19 45.69
C THR A 824 45.60 -27.37 45.37
N VAL A 825 46.20 -28.49 44.97
CA VAL A 825 45.50 -29.77 44.84
C VAL A 825 45.06 -30.18 46.24
N ARG A 826 43.80 -29.92 46.57
CA ARG A 826 43.20 -30.39 47.83
C ARG A 826 43.31 -31.91 47.90
N THR A 827 43.93 -32.41 48.96
CA THR A 827 44.17 -33.85 49.12
C THR A 827 42.84 -34.61 49.26
N LYS A 828 42.83 -35.91 48.90
CA LYS A 828 41.61 -36.76 49.05
C LYS A 828 41.05 -36.74 50.48
N GLN A 829 41.90 -36.53 51.48
CA GLN A 829 41.51 -36.38 52.88
C GLN A 829 40.72 -35.07 53.11
N GLU A 830 41.16 -33.94 52.55
CA GLU A 830 40.44 -32.66 52.65
C GLU A 830 39.08 -32.72 51.96
N GLN A 831 38.98 -33.35 50.79
CA GLN A 831 37.70 -33.54 50.10
C GLN A 831 36.75 -34.45 50.89
N SER A 832 37.26 -35.51 51.52
CA SER A 832 36.49 -36.37 52.43
C SER A 832 35.97 -35.59 53.65
N LEU A 833 36.77 -34.68 54.20
CA LEU A 833 36.43 -33.93 55.40
C LEU A 833 35.38 -32.86 55.12
N ILE A 834 35.50 -32.17 53.98
CA ILE A 834 34.49 -31.21 53.50
C ILE A 834 33.15 -31.90 53.25
N LYS A 835 33.15 -33.11 52.68
CA LYS A 835 31.92 -33.89 52.45
C LYS A 835 31.28 -34.33 53.77
N LEU A 836 32.09 -34.65 54.78
CA LEU A 836 31.59 -34.98 56.12
C LEU A 836 30.91 -33.77 56.77
N ILE A 837 31.53 -32.59 56.71
CA ILE A 837 30.99 -31.34 57.27
C ILE A 837 29.68 -30.95 56.60
N LYS A 838 29.59 -31.06 55.26
CA LYS A 838 28.36 -30.75 54.51
C LYS A 838 27.17 -31.65 54.88
N ASN A 839 27.43 -32.84 55.38
CA ASN A 839 26.40 -33.84 55.70
C ASN A 839 25.99 -33.83 57.19
N ILE A 840 26.55 -32.95 58.02
CA ILE A 840 26.16 -32.83 59.43
C ILE A 840 24.93 -31.92 59.53
N ASP A 841 23.84 -32.46 60.06
CA ASP A 841 22.65 -31.68 60.39
C ASP A 841 22.71 -31.18 61.83
N LEU A 842 23.26 -29.98 61.99
CA LEU A 842 23.47 -29.33 63.28
C LEU A 842 22.15 -29.07 64.06
N MET A 843 21.01 -28.96 63.36
CA MET A 843 19.74 -28.60 64.00
C MET A 843 19.08 -29.76 64.73
N HIS A 844 19.51 -31.00 64.45
CA HIS A 844 18.95 -32.21 65.03
C HIS A 844 19.91 -32.94 66.00
N MET A 845 21.04 -32.32 66.32
CA MET A 845 22.03 -32.90 67.23
C MET A 845 21.83 -32.41 68.67
N THR A 846 22.05 -33.30 69.65
CA THR A 846 22.16 -32.85 71.03
C THR A 846 23.51 -32.13 71.23
N PRO A 847 23.63 -31.23 72.23
CA PRO A 847 24.88 -30.53 72.49
C PRO A 847 26.09 -31.45 72.74
N MET A 848 25.87 -32.65 73.31
CA MET A 848 26.93 -33.66 73.46
C MET A 848 27.35 -34.28 72.12
N ASP A 849 26.39 -34.58 71.24
CA ASP A 849 26.68 -35.16 69.92
C ASP A 849 27.43 -34.17 69.03
N ALA A 850 27.05 -32.89 69.08
CA ALA A 850 27.75 -31.82 68.37
C ALA A 850 29.21 -31.68 68.86
N MET A 851 29.43 -31.75 70.17
CA MET A 851 30.76 -31.65 70.76
C MET A 851 31.63 -32.88 70.44
N ALA A 852 31.06 -34.09 70.44
CA ALA A 852 31.75 -35.31 70.03
C ALA A 852 32.11 -35.30 68.53
N THR A 853 31.20 -34.81 67.68
CA THR A 853 31.42 -34.72 66.23
C THR A 853 32.48 -33.68 65.87
N LEU A 854 32.49 -32.54 66.55
CA LEU A 854 33.55 -31.52 66.43
C LEU A 854 34.92 -32.07 66.88
N TYR A 855 34.95 -32.86 67.96
CA TYR A 855 36.16 -33.52 68.42
C TYR A 855 36.71 -34.51 67.38
N ASP A 856 35.85 -35.31 66.76
CA ASP A 856 36.24 -36.26 65.70
C ASP A 856 36.73 -35.56 64.43
N LEU A 857 36.09 -34.45 64.03
CA LEU A 857 36.57 -33.61 62.93
C LEU A 857 37.95 -33.05 63.24
N GLN A 858 38.17 -32.54 64.46
CA GLN A 858 39.47 -32.02 64.88
C GLN A 858 40.55 -33.10 64.88
N LYS A 859 40.21 -34.33 65.26
CA LYS A 859 41.14 -35.47 65.24
C LYS A 859 41.56 -35.85 63.81
N LYS A 860 40.61 -35.80 62.86
CA LYS A 860 40.87 -36.12 61.44
C LYS A 860 41.64 -35.02 60.69
N VAL A 861 41.64 -33.78 61.18
CA VAL A 861 42.45 -32.67 60.66
C VAL A 861 43.88 -32.67 61.24
N LYS A 862 44.07 -33.23 62.43
CA LYS A 862 45.38 -33.34 63.09
C LYS A 862 46.20 -34.57 62.67
N GLN A 863 45.58 -35.55 62.00
CA GLN A 863 46.24 -36.70 61.37
C GLN A 863 46.54 -36.38 59.92
#